data_AF-A0A437DIA8-F1
#
_entry.id   AF-A0A437DIA8-F1
#
_cell.length_a   1.000
_cell.length_b   1.000
_cell.length_c   1.000
_cell.angle_alpha   90.00
_cell.angle_beta   90.00
_cell.angle_gamma   90.00
#
_symmetry.space_group_name_H-M   'P 1'
#
loop_
_entity.id
_entity.type
_entity.pdbx_description
1 polymer ?
#
loop_
_entity_poly.entity_id
_entity_poly.type
_entity_poly.pdbx_seq_one_letter_code
_entity_poly.pdbx_strand_id
1 'polypeptide(L)'
;MSNKPEKQEVSDNVKVVVRCRPLNQREKMTGFKTAVTVDEIRGTITVNKLESAQEPPKTFTFDTVFGPDSKQLDVYNLTARPIVDSVLEGYNGTIFAYGQTGTGKTFTMEGVRAVPELRGIIPNSFAHIFGHIAKAEGHTRFLVRVSYLEIYNEEVRDLLGQDQMQRLEVKERPDIGVFIKDLSSYSAQNADDMDRIMTMGHKNRSVGATNMNEHSSRSHAIFTVTIEYTEKGLDGNQHVRMGKLHLVDLAGSERQGKTGATGQRLKEATKINLSLSTLGNVISALVDGKSTHVPYRNSKLTRLLQDSLGGNSKTMMCANIGPADYNYDETISTLRYANRAKNIKNKARINEDPKDALIRQFQQQIVDLRKQLEEGEEISGSEGSGSEEMDEGDDEAGESGEGRRRRKGRKKVTPDKMVEMQAKIDEERKALEAKLDMEEEERNKARAELEKREKDLLKAQQERQLLREKLSALEKKVIVGGVDLLAKAEEQEKLLEESNNELEERRRRAEQLRKELEEKEQERLDIEEKYTSLQEEAQGKTKKLKKVWTMLMAAKSEMADLQQENNREIEGLLENIRQLSRELRLQMHIIDNFIPQEYQEMIENNVYWNEDIGEWQLKCVAFTGNNMKKQNPAQDKKEKDPFEVDLSHVYLAYTEESLQQSLMKQERPKTSKSSKSGRPKTGRRKRSSKPEAVIESLLQ
;
A
#
# COMPACT_ATOMS: atom_id res chain seq x y z
N MET A 1 13.65 27.10 -39.20
CA MET A 1 12.84 26.42 -38.17
C MET A 1 13.61 26.52 -36.86
N SER A 2 12.98 26.92 -35.76
CA SER A 2 13.69 27.08 -34.48
C SER A 2 13.58 25.79 -33.66
N ASN A 3 14.70 25.13 -33.39
CA ASN A 3 14.73 23.98 -32.48
C ASN A 3 14.49 24.47 -31.05
N LYS A 4 13.31 24.19 -30.51
CA LYS A 4 13.14 24.20 -29.05
C LYS A 4 14.01 23.09 -28.46
N PRO A 5 14.75 23.33 -27.37
CA PRO A 5 15.35 22.23 -26.61
C PRO A 5 14.22 21.43 -25.97
N GLU A 6 14.12 20.13 -26.30
CA GLU A 6 13.28 19.21 -25.54
C GLU A 6 13.89 19.07 -24.14
N LYS A 7 13.19 19.58 -23.10
CA LYS A 7 13.58 19.31 -21.71
C LYS A 7 13.54 17.78 -21.53
N GLN A 8 14.65 17.19 -21.10
CA GLN A 8 14.71 15.76 -20.80
C GLN A 8 13.65 15.43 -19.73
N GLU A 9 12.66 14.60 -20.06
CA GLU A 9 11.81 13.99 -19.03
C GLU A 9 12.71 13.10 -18.16
N VAL A 10 12.86 13.47 -16.88
CA VAL A 10 13.59 12.66 -15.89
C VAL A 10 12.80 11.37 -15.67
N SER A 11 13.22 10.28 -16.31
CA SER A 11 12.61 8.97 -16.12
C SER A 11 13.15 8.33 -14.86
N ASP A 12 12.36 8.33 -13.79
CA ASP A 12 12.65 7.56 -12.58
C ASP A 12 12.61 6.06 -12.91
N ASN A 13 13.78 5.40 -12.89
CA ASN A 13 13.84 3.94 -12.94
C ASN A 13 13.25 3.35 -11.64
N VAL A 14 12.64 2.17 -11.72
CA VAL A 14 12.25 1.40 -10.53
C VAL A 14 13.51 1.07 -9.73
N LYS A 15 13.59 1.56 -8.48
CA LYS A 15 14.73 1.29 -7.59
C LYS A 15 14.66 -0.15 -7.10
N VAL A 16 15.76 -0.88 -7.19
CA VAL A 16 15.84 -2.27 -6.77
C VAL A 16 16.89 -2.44 -5.70
N VAL A 17 16.44 -2.90 -4.53
CA VAL A 17 17.28 -3.20 -3.38
C VAL A 17 17.14 -4.67 -3.01
N VAL A 18 18.21 -5.29 -2.53
CA VAL A 18 18.22 -6.73 -2.23
C VAL A 18 18.70 -6.99 -0.82
N ARG A 19 17.98 -7.83 -0.08
CA ARG A 19 18.27 -8.13 1.33
C ARG A 19 18.45 -9.62 1.57
N CYS A 20 19.65 -9.99 2.00
CA CYS A 20 19.99 -11.35 2.39
C CYS A 20 19.85 -11.49 3.91
N ARG A 21 18.92 -12.32 4.38
CA ARG A 21 18.77 -12.56 5.84
C ARG A 21 19.89 -13.46 6.38
N PRO A 22 20.13 -13.51 7.70
CA PRO A 22 20.99 -14.54 8.30
C PRO A 22 20.43 -15.96 8.10
N LEU A 23 21.33 -16.96 8.19
CA LEU A 23 20.97 -18.38 8.25
C LEU A 23 20.07 -18.64 9.48
N ASN A 24 18.90 -19.23 9.23
CA ASN A 24 17.92 -19.53 10.27
C ASN A 24 18.33 -20.79 11.08
N GLN A 25 17.67 -21.03 12.21
CA GLN A 25 18.02 -22.15 13.10
C GLN A 25 17.88 -23.51 12.41
N ARG A 26 16.85 -23.71 11.56
CA ARG A 26 16.64 -24.97 10.83
C ARG A 26 17.76 -25.22 9.83
N GLU A 27 18.15 -24.20 9.05
CA GLU A 27 19.25 -24.28 8.08
C GLU A 27 20.58 -24.62 8.74
N LYS A 28 20.86 -24.01 9.91
CA LYS A 28 22.04 -24.32 10.74
C LYS A 28 22.01 -25.76 11.27
N MET A 29 20.86 -26.23 11.77
CA MET A 29 20.70 -27.59 12.27
C MET A 29 20.79 -28.67 11.17
N THR A 30 20.38 -28.37 9.93
CA THR A 30 20.53 -29.28 8.79
C THR A 30 21.90 -29.18 8.10
N GLY A 31 22.80 -28.33 8.58
CA GLY A 31 24.16 -28.19 8.05
C GLY A 31 24.27 -27.51 6.68
N PHE A 32 23.25 -26.76 6.26
CA PHE A 32 23.29 -25.99 5.01
C PHE A 32 24.32 -24.85 5.11
N LYS A 33 25.04 -24.59 4.02
CA LYS A 33 26.13 -23.62 3.97
C LYS A 33 25.69 -22.31 3.32
N THR A 34 26.41 -21.24 3.62
CA THR A 34 26.23 -19.95 2.96
C THR A 34 26.69 -20.02 1.50
N ALA A 35 25.75 -19.88 0.57
CA ALA A 35 25.99 -19.77 -0.87
C ALA A 35 26.05 -18.32 -1.36
N VAL A 36 25.56 -17.37 -0.56
CA VAL A 36 25.44 -15.94 -0.93
C VAL A 36 26.50 -15.10 -0.22
N THR A 37 27.30 -14.37 -1.00
CA THR A 37 28.19 -13.30 -0.51
C THR A 37 27.59 -11.94 -0.88
N VAL A 38 27.60 -10.99 0.05
CA VAL A 38 27.07 -9.63 -0.14
C VAL A 38 28.21 -8.62 0.03
N ASP A 39 28.31 -7.67 -0.89
CA ASP A 39 29.22 -6.52 -0.84
C ASP A 39 28.40 -5.24 -0.88
N GLU A 40 28.15 -4.66 0.30
CA GLU A 40 27.34 -3.45 0.48
C GLU A 40 28.01 -2.20 -0.12
N ILE A 41 29.35 -2.18 -0.27
CA ILE A 41 30.12 -1.03 -0.79
C ILE A 41 30.02 -0.97 -2.32
N ARG A 42 30.19 -2.12 -3.00
CA ARG A 42 30.04 -2.20 -4.46
C ARG A 42 28.59 -2.34 -4.91
N GLY A 43 27.65 -2.58 -3.98
CA GLY A 43 26.24 -2.80 -4.31
C GLY A 43 25.98 -4.16 -4.96
N THR A 44 26.82 -5.17 -4.67
CA THR A 44 26.80 -6.46 -5.38
C THR A 44 26.45 -7.65 -4.52
N ILE A 45 25.81 -8.65 -5.14
CA ILE A 45 25.53 -9.95 -4.55
C ILE A 45 26.10 -11.02 -5.45
N THR A 46 26.90 -11.92 -4.87
CA THR A 46 27.54 -13.04 -5.58
C THR A 46 27.02 -14.35 -5.02
N VAL A 47 26.54 -15.24 -5.90
CA VAL A 47 25.92 -16.52 -5.52
C VAL A 47 26.73 -17.70 -6.09
N ASN A 48 27.12 -18.60 -5.20
CA ASN A 48 28.04 -19.70 -5.45
C ASN A 48 27.27 -21.05 -5.45
N LYS A 49 27.57 -21.93 -6.40
CA LYS A 49 26.94 -23.26 -6.50
C LYS A 49 27.87 -24.31 -5.89
N LEU A 50 27.74 -24.54 -4.58
CA LEU A 50 28.73 -25.33 -3.81
C LEU A 50 28.91 -26.78 -4.29
N GLU A 51 27.91 -27.36 -4.95
CA GLU A 51 27.97 -28.71 -5.55
C GLU A 51 28.83 -28.78 -6.83
N SER A 52 29.12 -27.64 -7.46
CA SER A 52 29.74 -27.56 -8.79
C SER A 52 30.89 -26.55 -8.81
N ALA A 53 32.03 -26.91 -8.21
CA ALA A 53 33.23 -26.06 -8.11
C ALA A 53 33.89 -25.68 -9.47
N GLN A 54 33.35 -26.13 -10.61
CA GLN A 54 33.73 -25.69 -11.95
C GLN A 54 32.81 -24.60 -12.52
N GLU A 55 31.64 -24.37 -11.91
CA GLU A 55 30.70 -23.33 -12.33
C GLU A 55 31.16 -21.98 -11.73
N PRO A 56 31.37 -20.93 -12.54
CA PRO A 56 31.82 -19.64 -12.03
C PRO A 56 30.71 -18.97 -11.19
N PRO A 57 31.09 -18.19 -10.16
CA PRO A 57 30.12 -17.54 -9.28
C PRO A 57 29.34 -16.45 -10.02
N LYS A 58 28.05 -16.30 -9.70
CA LYS A 58 27.13 -15.38 -10.39
C LYS A 58 26.96 -14.10 -9.60
N THR A 59 27.46 -12.98 -10.13
CA THR A 59 27.42 -11.66 -9.49
C THR A 59 26.40 -10.74 -10.15
N PHE A 60 25.60 -10.06 -9.34
CA PHE A 60 24.55 -9.11 -9.74
C PHE A 60 24.74 -7.77 -9.02
N THR A 61 24.37 -6.64 -9.64
CA THR A 61 24.61 -5.28 -9.11
C THR A 61 23.33 -4.45 -9.00
N PHE A 62 22.96 -4.07 -7.78
CA PHE A 62 21.70 -3.40 -7.46
C PHE A 62 21.91 -1.96 -7.01
N ASP A 63 20.85 -1.25 -6.64
CA ASP A 63 20.94 0.15 -6.21
C ASP A 63 21.31 0.26 -4.73
N THR A 64 20.97 -0.77 -3.94
CA THR A 64 21.47 -1.01 -2.59
C THR A 64 21.40 -2.51 -2.30
N VAL A 65 22.35 -3.05 -1.55
CA VAL A 65 22.30 -4.44 -1.06
C VAL A 65 22.51 -4.45 0.45
N PHE A 66 21.85 -5.39 1.13
CA PHE A 66 21.87 -5.55 2.58
C PHE A 66 22.27 -6.97 2.94
N GLY A 67 23.31 -7.10 3.77
CA GLY A 67 23.77 -8.35 4.34
C GLY A 67 22.94 -8.85 5.53
N PRO A 68 23.39 -9.95 6.16
CA PRO A 68 22.73 -10.54 7.32
C PRO A 68 22.60 -9.62 8.54
N ASP A 69 23.48 -8.64 8.67
CA ASP A 69 23.64 -7.80 9.87
C ASP A 69 22.99 -6.41 9.76
N SER A 70 22.41 -6.05 8.60
CA SER A 70 21.85 -4.72 8.34
C SER A 70 20.52 -4.49 9.09
N LYS A 71 20.45 -3.41 9.88
CA LYS A 71 19.30 -3.10 10.75
C LYS A 71 18.06 -2.72 9.94
N GLN A 72 16.87 -2.82 10.56
CA GLN A 72 15.62 -2.37 9.94
C GLN A 72 15.61 -0.86 9.65
N LEU A 73 16.20 -0.07 10.55
CA LEU A 73 16.26 1.38 10.45
C LEU A 73 17.16 1.83 9.29
N ASP A 74 18.33 1.19 9.12
CA ASP A 74 19.23 1.38 7.97
C ASP A 74 18.52 1.06 6.65
N VAL A 75 17.76 -0.04 6.60
CA VAL A 75 16.94 -0.44 5.45
C VAL A 75 15.83 0.58 5.17
N TYR A 76 15.15 1.09 6.20
CA TYR A 76 14.12 2.11 6.02
C TYR A 76 14.71 3.41 5.46
N ASN A 77 15.76 3.94 6.09
CA ASN A 77 16.36 5.22 5.75
C ASN A 77 16.98 5.23 4.34
N LEU A 78 17.69 4.17 3.91
CA LEU A 78 18.24 4.12 2.54
C LEU A 78 17.20 3.93 1.43
N THR A 79 16.05 3.29 1.73
CA THR A 79 15.20 2.72 0.65
C THR A 79 13.75 3.20 0.66
N ALA A 80 13.14 3.32 1.83
CA ALA A 80 11.73 3.66 1.99
C ALA A 80 11.53 5.14 2.25
N ARG A 81 12.39 5.77 3.08
CA ARG A 81 12.29 7.19 3.44
C ARG A 81 12.12 8.10 2.22
N PRO A 82 12.95 8.03 1.15
CA PRO A 82 12.81 8.92 -0.02
C PRO A 82 11.53 8.70 -0.84
N ILE A 83 10.89 7.53 -0.72
CA ILE A 83 9.58 7.25 -1.34
C ILE A 83 8.47 7.85 -0.48
N VAL A 84 8.58 7.79 0.86
CA VAL A 84 7.63 8.43 1.78
C VAL A 84 7.71 9.96 1.69
N ASP A 85 8.91 10.54 1.63
CA ASP A 85 9.14 11.97 1.37
C ASP A 85 8.42 12.41 0.08
N SER A 86 8.62 11.65 -1.00
CA SER A 86 7.96 11.92 -2.28
C SER A 86 6.43 11.81 -2.22
N VAL A 87 5.88 10.94 -1.37
CA VAL A 87 4.41 10.86 -1.18
C VAL A 87 3.90 12.06 -0.38
N LEU A 88 4.67 12.57 0.58
CA LEU A 88 4.35 13.80 1.30
C LEU A 88 4.39 15.03 0.38
N GLU A 89 5.26 15.06 -0.64
CA GLU A 89 5.24 16.05 -1.75
C GLU A 89 4.02 15.91 -2.69
N GLY A 90 3.26 14.81 -2.63
CA GLY A 90 2.11 14.53 -3.49
C GLY A 90 2.37 13.65 -4.72
N TYR A 91 3.49 12.92 -4.78
CA TYR A 91 3.67 11.83 -5.77
C TYR A 91 2.92 10.55 -5.34
N ASN A 92 2.67 9.64 -6.28
CA ASN A 92 2.38 8.24 -5.94
C ASN A 92 3.69 7.50 -5.62
N GLY A 93 3.73 6.72 -4.56
CA GLY A 93 4.86 5.88 -4.17
C GLY A 93 4.44 4.41 -4.02
N THR A 94 5.30 3.47 -4.45
CA THR A 94 5.05 2.04 -4.24
C THR A 94 6.29 1.36 -3.66
N ILE A 95 6.12 0.62 -2.57
CA ILE A 95 7.14 -0.25 -1.98
C ILE A 95 6.61 -1.67 -1.94
N PHE A 96 7.30 -2.62 -2.58
CA PHE A 96 6.91 -4.03 -2.57
C PHE A 96 8.05 -4.99 -2.22
N ALA A 97 7.77 -5.94 -1.33
CA ALA A 97 8.68 -7.02 -0.99
C ALA A 97 8.40 -8.27 -1.85
N TYR A 98 9.45 -8.87 -2.41
CA TYR A 98 9.39 -10.00 -3.33
C TYR A 98 10.43 -11.08 -3.00
N GLY A 99 10.15 -12.34 -3.33
CA GLY A 99 11.05 -13.48 -3.14
C GLY A 99 10.36 -14.69 -2.50
N GLN A 100 11.14 -15.74 -2.22
CA GLN A 100 10.65 -17.01 -1.66
C GLN A 100 10.01 -16.83 -0.27
N THR A 101 9.12 -17.75 0.13
CA THR A 101 8.61 -17.84 1.50
C THR A 101 9.74 -18.06 2.51
N GLY A 102 9.69 -17.33 3.62
CA GLY A 102 10.71 -17.42 4.66
C GLY A 102 12.06 -16.73 4.35
N THR A 103 12.19 -15.93 3.28
CA THR A 103 13.39 -15.09 3.05
C THR A 103 13.36 -13.75 3.80
N GLY A 104 12.18 -13.28 4.23
CA GLY A 104 12.05 -12.09 5.07
C GLY A 104 11.19 -10.94 4.51
N LYS A 105 10.27 -11.21 3.57
CA LYS A 105 9.32 -10.20 3.02
C LYS A 105 8.52 -9.48 4.11
N THR A 106 7.67 -10.20 4.83
CA THR A 106 6.88 -9.68 5.97
C THR A 106 7.76 -9.13 7.09
N PHE A 107 8.96 -9.68 7.32
CA PHE A 107 9.92 -9.11 8.29
C PHE A 107 10.47 -7.75 7.84
N THR A 108 10.63 -7.52 6.53
CA THR A 108 11.08 -6.22 5.99
C THR A 108 9.93 -5.22 5.95
N MET A 109 8.73 -5.66 5.59
CA MET A 109 7.54 -4.80 5.53
C MET A 109 6.98 -4.46 6.92
N GLU A 110 6.71 -5.44 7.78
CA GLU A 110 6.09 -5.25 9.09
C GLU A 110 7.10 -5.35 10.25
N GLY A 111 8.01 -6.33 10.19
CA GLY A 111 9.01 -6.58 11.24
C GLY A 111 8.39 -7.09 12.55
N VAL A 112 8.98 -6.72 13.68
CA VAL A 112 8.49 -7.07 15.03
C VAL A 112 8.00 -5.80 15.72
N ARG A 113 6.72 -5.44 15.53
CA ARG A 113 6.16 -4.14 15.97
C ARG A 113 6.40 -3.77 17.45
N ALA A 114 6.49 -4.78 18.31
CA ALA A 114 6.70 -4.65 19.75
C ALA A 114 8.13 -4.22 20.15
N VAL A 115 9.11 -4.29 19.25
CA VAL A 115 10.50 -3.92 19.49
C VAL A 115 10.89 -2.80 18.50
N PRO A 116 11.13 -1.55 18.94
CA PRO A 116 11.37 -0.42 18.03
C PRO A 116 12.46 -0.66 16.98
N GLU A 117 13.62 -1.19 17.39
CA GLU A 117 14.74 -1.53 16.50
C GLU A 117 14.40 -2.57 15.41
N LEU A 118 13.35 -3.36 15.63
CA LEU A 118 12.89 -4.44 14.74
C LEU A 118 11.65 -4.06 13.93
N ARG A 119 11.11 -2.83 14.05
CA ARG A 119 9.99 -2.31 13.26
C ARG A 119 10.35 -2.27 11.77
N GLY A 120 9.50 -2.84 10.92
CA GLY A 120 9.68 -2.84 9.47
C GLY A 120 9.31 -1.52 8.79
N ILE A 121 9.33 -1.52 7.46
CA ILE A 121 9.05 -0.34 6.63
C ILE A 121 7.69 0.30 6.93
N ILE A 122 6.65 -0.50 7.16
CA ILE A 122 5.27 -0.05 7.36
C ILE A 122 5.15 0.79 8.66
N PRO A 123 5.44 0.28 9.87
CA PRO A 123 5.35 1.07 11.10
C PRO A 123 6.34 2.25 11.13
N ASN A 124 7.53 2.15 10.51
CA ASN A 124 8.43 3.30 10.38
C ASN A 124 7.85 4.38 9.45
N SER A 125 7.12 4.00 8.39
CA SER A 125 6.40 4.96 7.54
C SER A 125 5.29 5.69 8.31
N PHE A 126 4.57 5.02 9.22
CA PHE A 126 3.52 5.67 10.01
C PHE A 126 4.10 6.74 10.93
N ALA A 127 5.21 6.44 11.61
CA ALA A 127 5.93 7.40 12.44
C ALA A 127 6.44 8.59 11.61
N HIS A 128 7.10 8.34 10.48
CA HIS A 128 7.66 9.39 9.63
C HIS A 128 6.58 10.30 9.01
N ILE A 129 5.46 9.74 8.54
CA ILE A 129 4.32 10.51 7.99
C ILE A 129 3.76 11.45 9.07
N PHE A 130 3.51 10.96 10.29
CA PHE A 130 2.94 11.80 11.34
C PHE A 130 3.93 12.75 12.00
N GLY A 131 5.23 12.41 12.03
CA GLY A 131 6.31 13.34 12.41
C GLY A 131 6.39 14.54 11.45
N HIS A 132 6.38 14.28 10.14
CA HIS A 132 6.32 15.34 9.13
C HIS A 132 5.05 16.21 9.26
N ILE A 133 3.88 15.61 9.48
CA ILE A 133 2.62 16.33 9.70
C ILE A 133 2.66 17.18 10.99
N ALA A 134 3.32 16.71 12.05
CA ALA A 134 3.48 17.45 13.31
C ALA A 134 4.49 18.61 13.19
N LYS A 135 5.53 18.44 12.35
CA LYS A 135 6.54 19.47 12.04
C LYS A 135 6.08 20.49 10.98
N ALA A 136 4.94 20.28 10.32
CA ALA A 136 4.47 21.15 9.24
C ALA A 136 3.89 22.48 9.76
N GLU A 137 4.63 23.57 9.54
CA GLU A 137 4.25 24.92 9.96
C GLU A 137 3.17 25.57 9.06
N GLY A 138 2.50 26.60 9.59
CA GLY A 138 1.70 27.55 8.80
C GLY A 138 0.22 27.19 8.61
N HIS A 139 -0.24 27.20 7.36
CA HIS A 139 -1.66 27.06 6.99
C HIS A 139 -2.02 25.73 6.33
N THR A 140 -1.06 24.82 6.23
CA THR A 140 -1.21 23.52 5.57
C THR A 140 -2.11 22.59 6.38
N ARG A 141 -2.98 21.84 5.70
CA ARG A 141 -3.90 20.87 6.32
C ARG A 141 -3.72 19.50 5.68
N PHE A 142 -3.60 18.47 6.49
CA PHE A 142 -3.45 17.08 6.03
C PHE A 142 -4.67 16.23 6.36
N LEU A 143 -5.01 15.30 5.48
CA LEU A 143 -6.00 14.24 5.68
C LEU A 143 -5.39 12.90 5.27
N VAL A 144 -5.06 12.09 6.27
CA VAL A 144 -4.52 10.73 6.07
C VAL A 144 -5.66 9.73 6.07
N ARG A 145 -5.83 9.02 4.95
CA ARG A 145 -6.77 7.90 4.79
C ARG A 145 -6.04 6.60 4.52
N VAL A 146 -6.53 5.52 5.11
CA VAL A 146 -5.96 4.17 5.00
C VAL A 146 -6.98 3.23 4.37
N SER A 147 -6.51 2.32 3.51
CA SER A 147 -7.23 1.09 3.14
C SER A 147 -6.26 -0.09 3.16
N TYR A 148 -6.76 -1.30 3.45
CA TYR A 148 -5.92 -2.50 3.53
C TYR A 148 -6.67 -3.69 2.95
N LEU A 149 -6.06 -4.39 2.01
CA LEU A 149 -6.70 -5.45 1.24
C LEU A 149 -5.79 -6.66 1.06
N GLU A 150 -6.42 -7.80 0.78
CA GLU A 150 -5.77 -9.04 0.42
C GLU A 150 -6.19 -9.48 -0.99
N ILE A 151 -5.22 -9.96 -1.78
CA ILE A 151 -5.46 -10.67 -3.03
C ILE A 151 -5.11 -12.15 -2.81
N TYR A 152 -6.11 -13.01 -2.88
CA TYR A 152 -5.98 -14.45 -2.69
C TYR A 152 -6.85 -15.17 -3.73
N ASN A 153 -6.33 -16.20 -4.40
CA ASN A 153 -7.09 -16.95 -5.42
C ASN A 153 -7.64 -16.07 -6.57
N GLU A 154 -6.96 -14.98 -6.93
CA GLU A 154 -7.42 -13.90 -7.85
C GLU A 154 -8.73 -13.18 -7.40
N GLU A 155 -9.12 -13.35 -6.13
CA GLU A 155 -10.20 -12.60 -5.49
C GLU A 155 -9.60 -11.47 -4.64
N VAL A 156 -10.23 -10.29 -4.67
CA VAL A 156 -9.88 -9.15 -3.80
C VAL A 156 -10.80 -9.12 -2.59
N ARG A 157 -10.23 -9.02 -1.39
CA ARG A 157 -10.93 -8.89 -0.11
C ARG A 157 -10.45 -7.67 0.64
N ASP A 158 -11.39 -6.99 1.31
CA ASP A 158 -11.11 -5.84 2.16
C ASP A 158 -10.82 -6.31 3.59
N LEU A 159 -9.61 -6.09 4.10
CA LEU A 159 -9.21 -6.52 5.44
C LEU A 159 -9.75 -5.60 6.55
N LEU A 160 -10.34 -4.45 6.22
CA LEU A 160 -10.91 -3.50 7.17
C LEU A 160 -12.45 -3.46 7.14
N GLY A 161 -13.06 -3.95 6.05
CA GLY A 161 -14.51 -3.99 5.86
C GLY A 161 -15.26 -4.88 6.88
N GLN A 162 -16.57 -4.63 7.01
CA GLN A 162 -17.42 -5.37 7.97
C GLN A 162 -17.67 -6.83 7.54
N ASP A 163 -17.78 -7.09 6.23
CA ASP A 163 -17.88 -8.44 5.68
C ASP A 163 -16.57 -8.86 5.02
N GLN A 164 -15.83 -9.74 5.70
CA GLN A 164 -14.56 -10.30 5.23
C GLN A 164 -14.73 -11.37 4.14
N MET A 165 -15.96 -11.83 3.88
CA MET A 165 -16.29 -12.75 2.78
C MET A 165 -16.71 -12.00 1.51
N GLN A 166 -16.95 -10.69 1.57
CA GLN A 166 -17.30 -9.88 0.40
C GLN A 166 -16.12 -9.84 -0.59
N ARG A 167 -16.39 -10.22 -1.84
CA ARG A 167 -15.47 -10.08 -2.97
C ARG A 167 -15.63 -8.69 -3.59
N LEU A 168 -14.53 -7.98 -3.81
CA LEU A 168 -14.55 -6.65 -4.43
C LEU A 168 -14.11 -6.67 -5.90
N GLU A 169 -14.67 -5.74 -6.68
CA GLU A 169 -14.42 -5.62 -8.12
C GLU A 169 -13.34 -4.56 -8.41
N VAL A 170 -12.29 -4.95 -9.15
CA VAL A 170 -11.31 -4.01 -9.71
C VAL A 170 -11.89 -3.35 -10.95
N LYS A 171 -12.01 -2.01 -10.93
CA LYS A 171 -12.54 -1.19 -12.03
C LYS A 171 -11.52 -0.15 -12.47
N GLU A 172 -11.79 0.49 -13.60
CA GLU A 172 -10.91 1.44 -14.26
C GLU A 172 -11.75 2.65 -14.69
N ARG A 173 -11.22 3.87 -14.54
CA ARG A 173 -11.83 5.09 -15.09
C ARG A 173 -10.73 6.04 -15.61
N PRO A 174 -11.01 6.89 -16.61
CA PRO A 174 -10.02 7.82 -17.17
C PRO A 174 -9.55 8.92 -16.22
N ASP A 175 -10.30 9.22 -15.15
CA ASP A 175 -10.03 10.29 -14.18
C ASP A 175 -9.18 9.82 -12.98
N ILE A 176 -9.46 8.61 -12.50
CA ILE A 176 -8.91 8.04 -11.25
C ILE A 176 -7.88 6.93 -11.51
N GLY A 177 -7.86 6.36 -12.73
CA GLY A 177 -7.06 5.18 -13.06
C GLY A 177 -7.74 3.88 -12.58
N VAL A 178 -6.94 2.91 -12.14
CA VAL A 178 -7.44 1.63 -11.61
C VAL A 178 -7.78 1.78 -10.12
N PHE A 179 -8.97 1.35 -9.73
CA PHE A 179 -9.46 1.40 -8.35
C PHE A 179 -10.31 0.16 -8.01
N ILE A 180 -10.62 -0.01 -6.73
CA ILE A 180 -11.49 -1.11 -6.26
C ILE A 180 -12.82 -0.51 -5.84
N LYS A 181 -13.92 -1.04 -6.39
CA LYS A 181 -15.28 -0.63 -6.02
C LYS A 181 -15.59 -1.12 -4.59
N ASP A 182 -16.22 -0.25 -3.80
CA ASP A 182 -16.68 -0.51 -2.43
C ASP A 182 -15.59 -0.90 -1.40
N LEU A 183 -14.30 -0.64 -1.71
CA LEU A 183 -13.21 -0.78 -0.74
C LEU A 183 -13.36 0.25 0.37
N SER A 184 -13.38 -0.19 1.63
CA SER A 184 -13.47 0.70 2.78
C SER A 184 -12.19 1.54 2.95
N SER A 185 -12.37 2.74 3.52
CA SER A 185 -11.26 3.63 3.85
C SER A 185 -11.51 4.34 5.16
N TYR A 186 -10.49 4.36 6.01
CA TYR A 186 -10.54 4.87 7.38
C TYR A 186 -9.60 6.07 7.51
N SER A 187 -10.07 7.17 8.11
CA SER A 187 -9.22 8.30 8.47
C SER A 187 -8.37 7.96 9.69
N ALA A 188 -7.08 8.28 9.66
CA ALA A 188 -6.18 8.19 10.81
C ALA A 188 -5.77 9.61 11.26
N GLN A 189 -5.62 9.83 12.58
CA GLN A 189 -5.23 11.13 13.15
C GLN A 189 -3.82 11.11 13.77
N ASN A 190 -3.22 9.92 13.92
CA ASN A 190 -1.92 9.67 14.52
C ASN A 190 -1.39 8.30 14.07
N ALA A 191 -0.11 8.02 14.34
CA ALA A 191 0.53 6.75 13.99
C ALA A 191 -0.14 5.54 14.69
N ASP A 192 -0.58 5.68 15.95
CA ASP A 192 -1.25 4.60 16.68
C ASP A 192 -2.62 4.24 16.10
N ASP A 193 -3.33 5.16 15.45
CA ASP A 193 -4.56 4.86 14.71
C ASP A 193 -4.22 3.96 13.50
N MET A 194 -3.16 4.28 12.76
CA MET A 194 -2.70 3.45 11.64
C MET A 194 -2.28 2.05 12.11
N ASP A 195 -1.53 1.96 13.20
CA ASP A 195 -1.06 0.68 13.74
C ASP A 195 -2.22 -0.16 14.30
N ARG A 196 -3.24 0.49 14.90
CA ARG A 196 -4.52 -0.14 15.28
C ARG A 196 -5.31 -0.65 14.06
N ILE A 197 -5.42 0.14 12.99
CA ILE A 197 -6.07 -0.26 11.72
C ILE A 197 -5.32 -1.44 11.08
N MET A 198 -3.99 -1.39 11.01
CA MET A 198 -3.16 -2.47 10.49
C MET A 198 -3.25 -3.74 11.35
N THR A 199 -3.38 -3.59 12.68
CA THR A 199 -3.62 -4.71 13.61
C THR A 199 -4.99 -5.34 13.40
N MET A 200 -6.02 -4.55 13.12
CA MET A 200 -7.37 -5.04 12.78
C MET A 200 -7.33 -5.87 11.48
N GLY A 201 -6.72 -5.35 10.42
CA GLY A 201 -6.58 -6.08 9.17
C GLY A 201 -5.73 -7.35 9.27
N HIS A 202 -4.65 -7.34 10.06
CA HIS A 202 -3.87 -8.55 10.32
C HIS A 202 -4.71 -9.61 11.06
N LYS A 203 -5.54 -9.23 12.03
CA LYS A 203 -6.46 -10.17 12.71
C LYS A 203 -7.44 -10.79 11.71
N ASN A 204 -8.04 -9.98 10.84
CA ASN A 204 -8.99 -10.47 9.83
C ASN A 204 -8.31 -11.42 8.82
N ARG A 205 -7.10 -11.07 8.33
CA ARG A 205 -6.24 -11.93 7.52
C ARG A 205 -5.93 -13.27 8.21
N SER A 206 -5.74 -13.25 9.53
CA SER A 206 -5.47 -14.43 10.36
C SER A 206 -6.70 -15.29 10.62
N VAL A 207 -7.89 -14.70 10.74
CA VAL A 207 -9.16 -15.43 10.93
C VAL A 207 -9.54 -16.22 9.68
N GLY A 208 -9.17 -15.74 8.49
CA GLY A 208 -9.26 -16.55 7.25
C GLY A 208 -8.37 -17.80 7.28
N ALA A 209 -7.25 -17.78 8.01
CA ALA A 209 -6.27 -18.87 8.10
C ALA A 209 -6.65 -19.95 9.13
N THR A 210 -7.84 -20.54 8.99
CA THR A 210 -8.33 -21.58 9.91
C THR A 210 -7.54 -22.90 9.82
N ASN A 211 -6.65 -23.12 10.80
CA ASN A 211 -6.07 -24.40 11.25
C ASN A 211 -5.40 -25.37 10.24
N MET A 212 -5.36 -25.08 8.93
CA MET A 212 -4.79 -26.00 7.92
C MET A 212 -3.85 -25.37 6.88
N ASN A 213 -3.80 -24.05 6.70
CA ASN A 213 -2.90 -23.41 5.72
C ASN A 213 -2.11 -22.26 6.37
N GLU A 214 -0.81 -22.20 6.09
CA GLU A 214 0.04 -21.01 6.33
C GLU A 214 -0.30 -19.96 5.26
N HIS A 215 -1.24 -19.04 5.58
CA HIS A 215 -1.90 -18.21 4.56
C HIS A 215 -1.06 -17.02 4.07
N SER A 216 -0.17 -16.47 4.92
CA SER A 216 0.60 -15.26 4.59
C SER A 216 1.60 -15.44 3.44
N SER A 217 2.08 -16.67 3.21
CA SER A 217 2.90 -17.02 2.05
C SER A 217 2.11 -17.15 0.74
N ARG A 218 0.78 -17.09 0.80
CA ARG A 218 -0.13 -17.48 -0.28
C ARG A 218 -1.06 -16.38 -0.76
N SER A 219 -0.93 -15.18 -0.23
CA SER A 219 -1.74 -14.03 -0.61
C SER A 219 -0.89 -12.77 -0.62
N HIS A 220 -1.26 -11.82 -1.48
CA HIS A 220 -0.64 -10.50 -1.51
C HIS A 220 -1.42 -9.57 -0.62
N ALA A 221 -0.75 -8.86 0.29
CA ALA A 221 -1.38 -7.85 1.13
C ALA A 221 -0.93 -6.46 0.67
N ILE A 222 -1.88 -5.57 0.38
CA ILE A 222 -1.61 -4.19 -0.07
C ILE A 222 -2.22 -3.23 0.95
N PHE A 223 -1.36 -2.63 1.78
CA PHE A 223 -1.72 -1.54 2.68
C PHE A 223 -1.50 -0.23 1.94
N THR A 224 -2.55 0.59 1.81
CA THR A 224 -2.50 1.85 1.05
C THR A 224 -2.75 3.03 1.98
N VAL A 225 -1.84 4.00 1.95
CA VAL A 225 -1.98 5.29 2.63
C VAL A 225 -2.19 6.37 1.58
N THR A 226 -3.32 7.05 1.62
CA THR A 226 -3.60 8.22 0.80
C THR A 226 -3.45 9.46 1.68
N ILE A 227 -2.54 10.35 1.33
CA ILE A 227 -2.29 11.62 2.01
C ILE A 227 -2.81 12.72 1.10
N GLU A 228 -3.97 13.27 1.42
CA GLU A 228 -4.40 14.54 0.83
C GLU A 228 -3.85 15.68 1.69
N TYR A 229 -3.31 16.71 1.04
CA TYR A 229 -2.96 17.94 1.74
C TYR A 229 -3.40 19.19 0.98
N THR A 230 -3.72 20.24 1.73
CA THR A 230 -4.15 21.54 1.21
C THR A 230 -3.22 22.61 1.72
N GLU A 231 -2.61 23.35 0.81
CA GLU A 231 -1.69 24.45 1.07
C GLU A 231 -2.32 25.75 0.57
N LYS A 232 -2.05 26.89 1.23
CA LYS A 232 -2.46 28.20 0.71
C LYS A 232 -1.38 28.77 -0.19
N GLY A 233 -1.72 28.99 -1.45
CA GLY A 233 -0.84 29.64 -2.42
C GLY A 233 -0.57 31.11 -2.09
N LEU A 234 0.49 31.65 -2.69
CA LEU A 234 0.81 33.09 -2.64
C LEU A 234 -0.26 33.97 -3.30
N ASP A 235 -1.15 33.37 -4.10
CA ASP A 235 -2.35 33.98 -4.68
C ASP A 235 -3.58 33.99 -3.74
N GLY A 236 -3.45 33.39 -2.55
CA GLY A 236 -4.52 33.24 -1.56
C GLY A 236 -5.47 32.07 -1.80
N ASN A 237 -5.31 31.30 -2.88
CA ASN A 237 -6.11 30.12 -3.17
C ASN A 237 -5.66 28.92 -2.33
N GLN A 238 -6.48 27.86 -2.30
CA GLN A 238 -6.15 26.59 -1.67
C GLN A 238 -5.79 25.58 -2.77
N HIS A 239 -4.50 25.27 -2.89
CA HIS A 239 -4.00 24.22 -3.77
C HIS A 239 -4.12 22.87 -3.06
N VAL A 240 -4.58 21.84 -3.76
CA VAL A 240 -4.77 20.50 -3.20
C VAL A 240 -3.84 19.51 -3.90
N ARG A 241 -3.04 18.78 -3.12
CA ARG A 241 -2.21 17.68 -3.59
C ARG A 241 -2.64 16.36 -2.95
N MET A 242 -2.43 15.26 -3.66
CA MET A 242 -2.72 13.91 -3.17
C MET A 242 -1.54 12.97 -3.41
N GLY A 243 -0.86 12.58 -2.34
CA GLY A 243 0.07 11.45 -2.34
C GLY A 243 -0.65 10.13 -2.11
N LYS A 244 -0.15 9.05 -2.72
CA LYS A 244 -0.63 7.67 -2.47
C LYS A 244 0.55 6.71 -2.31
N LEU A 245 0.72 6.15 -1.12
CA LEU A 245 1.74 5.16 -0.79
C LEU A 245 1.14 3.76 -0.75
N HIS A 246 1.55 2.88 -1.66
CA HIS A 246 1.26 1.45 -1.62
C HIS A 246 2.40 0.69 -0.93
N LEU A 247 2.07 -0.05 0.13
CA LEU A 247 2.98 -0.90 0.89
C LEU A 247 2.53 -2.35 0.72
N VAL A 248 3.33 -3.14 -0.01
CA VAL A 248 2.94 -4.45 -0.54
C VAL A 248 3.83 -5.57 0.02
N ASP A 249 3.21 -6.55 0.68
CA ASP A 249 3.83 -7.83 1.04
C ASP A 249 3.28 -8.90 0.09
N LEU A 250 4.09 -9.35 -0.88
CA LEU A 250 3.67 -10.33 -1.88
C LEU A 250 3.69 -11.76 -1.32
N ALA A 251 3.01 -12.68 -2.01
CA ALA A 251 3.12 -14.12 -1.78
C ALA A 251 4.55 -14.67 -2.06
N GLY A 252 4.79 -15.93 -1.69
CA GLY A 252 6.01 -16.66 -2.03
C GLY A 252 6.23 -16.80 -3.53
N SER A 253 7.44 -16.51 -4.01
CA SER A 253 7.81 -16.67 -5.42
C SER A 253 8.21 -18.10 -5.81
N GLU A 254 8.15 -19.05 -4.88
CA GLU A 254 8.62 -20.42 -5.10
C GLU A 254 7.82 -21.22 -6.15
N ARG A 255 8.55 -22.10 -6.84
CA ARG A 255 7.98 -23.00 -7.85
C ARG A 255 7.25 -24.18 -7.18
N GLN A 256 6.02 -24.45 -7.66
CA GLN A 256 5.07 -25.39 -7.05
C GLN A 256 5.64 -26.77 -6.65
N GLY A 257 6.57 -27.31 -7.45
CA GLY A 257 7.15 -28.65 -7.24
C GLY A 257 7.82 -28.85 -5.88
N LYS A 258 8.27 -27.78 -5.21
CA LYS A 258 8.83 -27.84 -3.85
C LYS A 258 7.77 -27.95 -2.73
N THR A 259 6.50 -27.69 -3.04
CA THR A 259 5.43 -27.59 -2.02
C THR A 259 4.72 -28.91 -1.69
N GLY A 260 4.80 -29.91 -2.58
CA GLY A 260 4.10 -31.20 -2.43
C GLY A 260 2.57 -31.09 -2.38
N ALA A 261 1.98 -29.97 -2.82
CA ALA A 261 0.55 -29.69 -2.70
C ALA A 261 -0.33 -30.60 -3.59
N THR A 262 -1.45 -31.09 -3.04
CA THR A 262 -2.42 -31.94 -3.73
C THR A 262 -3.86 -31.43 -3.55
N GLY A 263 -4.75 -31.81 -4.47
CA GLY A 263 -6.17 -31.45 -4.40
C GLY A 263 -6.43 -29.95 -4.52
N GLN A 264 -7.30 -29.40 -3.66
CA GLN A 264 -7.64 -27.97 -3.68
C GLN A 264 -6.42 -27.05 -3.51
N ARG A 265 -5.43 -27.46 -2.67
CA ARG A 265 -4.18 -26.71 -2.47
C ARG A 265 -3.33 -26.58 -3.75
N LEU A 266 -3.51 -27.47 -4.72
CA LEU A 266 -2.81 -27.38 -6.01
C LEU A 266 -3.45 -26.33 -6.92
N LYS A 267 -4.79 -26.27 -6.97
CA LYS A 267 -5.52 -25.20 -7.68
C LYS A 267 -5.22 -23.82 -7.08
N GLU A 268 -5.20 -23.75 -5.75
CA GLU A 268 -4.78 -22.60 -4.95
C GLU A 268 -3.37 -22.14 -5.39
N ALA A 269 -2.38 -23.05 -5.36
CA ALA A 269 -1.01 -22.77 -5.81
C ALA A 269 -0.89 -22.35 -7.29
N THR A 270 -1.76 -22.83 -8.19
CA THR A 270 -1.76 -22.39 -9.60
C THR A 270 -2.28 -20.96 -9.75
N LYS A 271 -3.30 -20.55 -8.98
CA LYS A 271 -3.75 -19.15 -8.98
C LYS A 271 -2.76 -18.20 -8.31
N ILE A 272 -2.07 -18.64 -7.26
CA ILE A 272 -1.03 -17.83 -6.61
C ILE A 272 0.10 -17.55 -7.60
N ASN A 273 0.62 -18.59 -8.25
CA ASN A 273 1.71 -18.42 -9.20
C ASN A 273 1.26 -17.67 -10.48
N LEU A 274 0.00 -17.76 -10.91
CA LEU A 274 -0.54 -16.94 -12.01
C LEU A 274 -0.31 -15.45 -11.80
N SER A 275 -0.52 -14.93 -10.58
CA SER A 275 -0.31 -13.51 -10.27
C SER A 275 1.16 -13.07 -10.37
N LEU A 276 2.09 -13.87 -9.84
CA LEU A 276 3.53 -13.57 -9.84
C LEU A 276 4.21 -13.84 -11.20
N SER A 277 3.75 -14.86 -11.94
CA SER A 277 4.14 -15.09 -13.33
C SER A 277 3.63 -13.97 -14.24
N THR A 278 2.39 -13.50 -14.04
CA THR A 278 1.87 -12.33 -14.77
C THR A 278 2.69 -11.07 -14.46
N LEU A 279 3.04 -10.83 -13.19
CA LEU A 279 3.94 -9.76 -12.79
C LEU A 279 5.31 -9.87 -13.50
N GLY A 280 5.86 -11.08 -13.63
CA GLY A 280 7.10 -11.33 -14.38
C GLY A 280 6.98 -11.07 -15.89
N ASN A 281 5.82 -11.37 -16.48
CA ASN A 281 5.52 -11.09 -17.89
C ASN A 281 5.36 -9.59 -18.14
N VAL A 282 4.71 -8.85 -17.24
CA VAL A 282 4.62 -7.39 -17.26
C VAL A 282 6.00 -6.76 -17.20
N ILE A 283 6.84 -7.17 -16.25
CA ILE A 283 8.22 -6.67 -16.11
C ILE A 283 9.06 -6.97 -17.36
N SER A 284 8.95 -8.16 -17.93
CA SER A 284 9.71 -8.52 -19.14
C SER A 284 9.26 -7.69 -20.35
N ALA A 285 7.94 -7.53 -20.56
CA ALA A 285 7.40 -6.71 -21.65
C ALA A 285 7.82 -5.22 -21.54
N LEU A 286 7.90 -4.67 -20.33
CA LEU A 286 8.36 -3.30 -20.07
C LEU A 286 9.86 -3.10 -20.36
N VAL A 287 10.69 -4.11 -20.08
CA VAL A 287 12.15 -4.04 -20.23
C VAL A 287 12.61 -4.37 -21.65
N ASP A 288 11.93 -5.29 -22.34
CA ASP A 288 12.28 -5.70 -23.71
C ASP A 288 12.07 -4.59 -24.75
N GLY A 289 11.22 -3.59 -24.45
CA GLY A 289 10.92 -2.42 -25.30
C GLY A 289 10.21 -2.71 -26.63
N LYS A 290 10.12 -3.99 -27.03
CA LYS A 290 9.50 -4.47 -28.28
C LYS A 290 7.99 -4.73 -28.16
N SER A 291 7.48 -4.89 -26.95
CA SER A 291 6.09 -5.26 -26.68
C SER A 291 5.20 -4.02 -26.58
N THR A 292 4.48 -3.70 -27.65
CA THR A 292 3.51 -2.58 -27.69
C THR A 292 2.36 -2.73 -26.68
N HIS A 293 2.08 -3.94 -26.20
CA HIS A 293 1.04 -4.24 -25.22
C HIS A 293 1.62 -4.96 -24.00
N VAL A 294 1.41 -4.39 -22.81
CA VAL A 294 1.87 -4.94 -21.53
C VAL A 294 0.69 -5.62 -20.81
N PRO A 295 0.80 -6.89 -20.39
CA PRO A 295 -0.35 -7.72 -20.01
C PRO A 295 -0.88 -7.49 -18.58
N TYR A 296 -1.04 -6.23 -18.14
CA TYR A 296 -1.51 -5.90 -16.78
C TYR A 296 -2.84 -6.56 -16.41
N ARG A 297 -3.74 -6.73 -17.39
CA ARG A 297 -5.10 -7.27 -17.19
C ARG A 297 -5.15 -8.76 -16.80
N ASN A 298 -4.06 -9.51 -16.95
CA ASN A 298 -4.03 -10.95 -16.74
C ASN A 298 -4.04 -11.39 -15.25
N SER A 299 -3.88 -10.46 -14.31
CA SER A 299 -4.07 -10.68 -12.86
C SER A 299 -4.60 -9.41 -12.19
N LYS A 300 -5.42 -9.55 -11.14
CA LYS A 300 -5.87 -8.40 -10.34
C LYS A 300 -4.68 -7.67 -9.69
N LEU A 301 -3.60 -8.38 -9.34
CA LEU A 301 -2.38 -7.79 -8.78
C LEU A 301 -1.73 -6.80 -9.77
N THR A 302 -1.53 -7.22 -11.01
CA THR A 302 -0.89 -6.38 -12.04
C THR A 302 -1.78 -5.26 -12.55
N ARG A 303 -3.11 -5.36 -12.44
CA ARG A 303 -4.02 -4.22 -12.65
C ARG A 303 -3.85 -3.16 -11.57
N LEU A 304 -3.73 -3.56 -10.29
CA LEU A 304 -3.59 -2.62 -9.17
C LEU A 304 -2.19 -1.99 -9.11
N LEU A 305 -1.15 -2.70 -9.57
CA LEU A 305 0.22 -2.20 -9.66
C LEU A 305 0.59 -1.63 -11.05
N GLN A 306 -0.41 -1.33 -11.90
CA GLN A 306 -0.21 -0.78 -13.24
C GLN A 306 0.48 0.58 -13.20
N ASP A 307 0.10 1.46 -12.28
CA ASP A 307 0.77 2.76 -12.09
C ASP A 307 2.17 2.61 -11.47
N SER A 308 2.40 1.53 -10.73
CA SER A 308 3.68 1.23 -10.06
C SER A 308 4.76 0.75 -11.01
N LEU A 309 4.41 0.13 -12.14
CA LEU A 309 5.33 -0.53 -13.06
C LEU A 309 5.15 0.04 -14.48
N GLY A 310 5.97 1.02 -14.87
CA GLY A 310 5.87 1.73 -16.14
C GLY A 310 4.92 2.95 -16.14
N GLY A 311 4.23 3.21 -15.02
CA GLY A 311 3.22 4.27 -14.90
C GLY A 311 3.64 5.48 -14.05
N ASN A 312 2.65 6.15 -13.47
CA ASN A 312 2.84 7.31 -12.60
C ASN A 312 3.03 6.90 -11.13
N SER A 313 4.22 6.42 -10.76
CA SER A 313 4.64 6.25 -9.37
C SER A 313 6.17 6.16 -9.23
N LYS A 314 6.73 6.67 -8.12
CA LYS A 314 8.10 6.35 -7.70
C LYS A 314 8.09 5.01 -6.97
N THR A 315 8.74 4.01 -7.54
CA THR A 315 8.58 2.61 -7.10
C THR A 315 9.91 1.98 -6.66
N MET A 316 9.85 1.25 -5.54
CA MET A 316 10.97 0.50 -4.97
C MET A 316 10.58 -0.98 -4.78
N MET A 317 11.43 -1.87 -5.27
CA MET A 317 11.34 -3.31 -5.08
C MET A 317 12.40 -3.75 -4.05
N CYS A 318 11.96 -4.41 -2.98
CA CYS A 318 12.84 -5.12 -2.06
C CYS A 318 12.83 -6.62 -2.40
N ALA A 319 13.93 -7.14 -2.93
CA ALA A 319 14.10 -8.57 -3.19
C ALA A 319 14.71 -9.25 -1.94
N ASN A 320 13.95 -10.11 -1.27
CA ASN A 320 14.39 -10.84 -0.08
C ASN A 320 14.90 -12.23 -0.48
N ILE A 321 16.16 -12.52 -0.14
CA ILE A 321 16.83 -13.80 -0.44
C ILE A 321 17.31 -14.53 0.81
N GLY A 322 17.43 -15.86 0.72
CA GLY A 322 18.02 -16.71 1.74
C GLY A 322 19.50 -17.00 1.45
N PRO A 323 20.36 -17.12 2.46
CA PRO A 323 21.79 -17.36 2.27
C PRO A 323 22.15 -18.84 2.00
N ALA A 324 21.23 -19.77 2.27
CA ALA A 324 21.49 -21.22 2.24
C ALA A 324 21.61 -21.79 0.81
N ASP A 325 22.60 -22.64 0.59
CA ASP A 325 22.84 -23.42 -0.63
C ASP A 325 21.61 -24.16 -1.18
N TYR A 326 20.80 -24.77 -0.32
CA TYR A 326 19.52 -25.40 -0.71
C TYR A 326 18.55 -24.48 -1.47
N ASN A 327 18.63 -23.16 -1.25
CA ASN A 327 17.77 -22.15 -1.90
C ASN A 327 18.43 -21.48 -3.12
N TYR A 328 19.52 -22.04 -3.66
CA TYR A 328 20.26 -21.50 -4.82
C TYR A 328 19.33 -21.15 -5.99
N ASP A 329 18.53 -22.10 -6.47
CA ASP A 329 17.64 -21.90 -7.63
C ASP A 329 16.63 -20.76 -7.44
N GLU A 330 15.98 -20.69 -6.28
CA GLU A 330 14.99 -19.63 -5.98
C GLU A 330 15.69 -18.26 -5.81
N THR A 331 16.91 -18.26 -5.26
CA THR A 331 17.75 -17.07 -5.08
C THR A 331 18.20 -16.51 -6.43
N ILE A 332 18.69 -17.36 -7.34
CA ILE A 332 19.04 -16.96 -8.72
C ILE A 332 17.80 -16.45 -9.47
N SER A 333 16.66 -17.12 -9.38
CA SER A 333 15.42 -16.67 -10.04
C SER A 333 14.96 -15.31 -9.47
N THR A 334 15.02 -15.13 -8.15
CA THR A 334 14.73 -13.85 -7.47
C THR A 334 15.66 -12.72 -7.91
N LEU A 335 16.97 -12.98 -8.02
CA LEU A 335 17.97 -12.01 -8.47
C LEU A 335 17.83 -11.66 -9.96
N ARG A 336 17.53 -12.64 -10.82
CA ARG A 336 17.19 -12.42 -12.25
C ARG A 336 15.92 -11.60 -12.43
N TYR A 337 14.94 -11.78 -11.56
CA TYR A 337 13.69 -11.01 -11.54
C TYR A 337 13.95 -9.55 -11.13
N ALA A 338 14.67 -9.35 -10.03
CA ALA A 338 15.09 -8.05 -9.52
C ALA A 338 15.96 -7.28 -10.55
N ASN A 339 16.91 -7.97 -11.20
CA ASN A 339 17.79 -7.36 -12.21
C ASN A 339 17.04 -6.93 -13.48
N ARG A 340 15.95 -7.62 -13.85
CA ARG A 340 15.02 -7.11 -14.87
C ARG A 340 14.28 -5.87 -14.37
N ALA A 341 13.66 -5.94 -13.20
CA ALA A 341 12.84 -4.86 -12.64
C ALA A 341 13.56 -3.49 -12.59
N LYS A 342 14.87 -3.48 -12.30
CA LYS A 342 15.73 -2.28 -12.28
C LYS A 342 15.77 -1.46 -13.58
N ASN A 343 15.41 -2.08 -14.71
CA ASN A 343 15.40 -1.45 -16.02
C ASN A 343 14.03 -0.89 -16.43
N ILE A 344 12.99 -1.06 -15.60
CA ILE A 344 11.67 -0.45 -15.83
C ILE A 344 11.78 1.05 -15.59
N LYS A 345 11.24 1.84 -16.52
CA LYS A 345 11.17 3.30 -16.45
C LYS A 345 9.77 3.76 -16.10
N ASN A 346 9.61 4.47 -14.99
CA ASN A 346 8.36 5.10 -14.60
C ASN A 346 8.37 6.59 -15.02
N LYS A 347 7.17 7.20 -15.02
CA LYS A 347 6.98 8.64 -15.27
C LYS A 347 6.23 9.26 -14.10
N ALA A 348 6.90 9.31 -12.95
CA ALA A 348 6.35 9.87 -11.72
C ALA A 348 6.06 11.38 -11.87
N ARG A 349 4.86 11.78 -11.46
CA ARG A 349 4.35 13.16 -11.48
C ARG A 349 3.60 13.43 -10.17
N ILE A 350 3.58 14.69 -9.74
CA ILE A 350 2.79 15.12 -8.58
C ILE A 350 1.31 15.13 -8.98
N ASN A 351 0.44 14.62 -8.12
CA ASN A 351 -1.01 14.69 -8.33
C ASN A 351 -1.53 15.98 -7.68
N GLU A 352 -1.75 17.02 -8.48
CA GLU A 352 -2.31 18.33 -8.12
C GLU A 352 -3.33 18.77 -9.20
N ASP A 353 -4.16 19.80 -8.95
CA ASP A 353 -5.12 20.27 -9.97
C ASP A 353 -4.38 20.67 -11.27
N PRO A 354 -4.87 20.35 -12.48
CA PRO A 354 -4.25 20.75 -13.74
C PRO A 354 -3.95 22.25 -13.87
N LYS A 355 -4.70 23.12 -13.18
CA LYS A 355 -4.41 24.56 -13.08
C LYS A 355 -3.20 24.82 -12.20
N ASP A 356 -3.16 24.21 -11.02
CA ASP A 356 -2.07 24.37 -10.04
C ASP A 356 -0.75 23.84 -10.62
N ALA A 357 -0.79 22.70 -11.32
CA ALA A 357 0.34 22.14 -12.05
C ALA A 357 0.88 23.12 -13.11
N LEU A 358 0.00 23.79 -13.86
CA LEU A 358 0.38 24.76 -14.88
C LEU A 358 0.93 26.05 -14.25
N ILE A 359 0.32 26.54 -13.16
CA ILE A 359 0.81 27.68 -12.38
C ILE A 359 2.23 27.39 -11.85
N ARG A 360 2.45 26.22 -11.24
CA ARG A 360 3.76 25.78 -10.75
C ARG A 360 4.78 25.65 -11.88
N GLN A 361 4.38 25.13 -13.05
CA GLN A 361 5.25 25.04 -14.21
C GLN A 361 5.65 26.42 -14.77
N PHE A 362 4.76 27.42 -14.69
CA PHE A 362 5.09 28.80 -15.04
C PHE A 362 5.93 29.50 -13.96
N GLN A 363 5.65 29.30 -12.67
CA GLN A 363 6.48 29.81 -11.57
C GLN A 363 7.92 29.28 -11.67
N GLN A 364 8.10 27.98 -11.90
CA GLN A 364 9.41 27.40 -12.12
C GLN A 364 10.09 28.00 -13.36
N GLN A 365 9.38 28.20 -14.48
CA GLN A 365 9.94 28.90 -15.64
C GLN A 365 10.33 30.35 -15.35
N ILE A 366 9.58 31.08 -14.51
CA ILE A 366 9.92 32.44 -14.10
C ILE A 366 11.18 32.44 -13.21
N VAL A 367 11.37 31.45 -12.35
CA VAL A 367 12.61 31.29 -11.56
C VAL A 367 13.78 30.87 -12.46
N ASP A 368 13.61 29.87 -13.33
CA ASP A 368 14.59 29.43 -14.33
C ASP A 368 15.07 30.64 -15.19
N LEU A 369 14.14 31.49 -15.65
CA LEU A 369 14.42 32.65 -16.48
C LEU A 369 15.01 33.83 -15.69
N ARG A 370 14.58 34.08 -14.44
CA ARG A 370 15.23 35.10 -13.58
C ARG A 370 16.68 34.75 -13.30
N LYS A 371 16.96 33.48 -12.99
CA LYS A 371 18.32 32.99 -12.78
C LYS A 371 19.18 33.13 -14.04
N GLN A 372 18.62 32.89 -15.23
CA GLN A 372 19.28 33.13 -16.52
C GLN A 372 19.49 34.62 -16.84
N LEU A 373 18.71 35.53 -16.24
CA LEU A 373 18.94 36.97 -16.34
C LEU A 373 20.03 37.42 -15.36
N GLU A 374 20.02 36.95 -14.11
CA GLU A 374 21.10 37.20 -13.14
C GLU A 374 22.46 36.67 -13.66
N GLU A 375 22.51 35.43 -14.14
CA GLU A 375 23.69 34.83 -14.80
C GLU A 375 24.09 35.53 -16.12
N GLY A 376 23.19 36.32 -16.71
CA GLY A 376 23.47 37.16 -17.88
C GLY A 376 23.96 38.57 -17.52
N GLU A 377 23.46 39.14 -16.42
CA GLU A 377 23.84 40.48 -15.94
C GLU A 377 25.26 40.47 -15.34
N GLU A 378 25.71 39.40 -14.70
CA GLU A 378 27.11 39.23 -14.27
C GLU A 378 28.12 39.30 -15.44
N ILE A 379 27.69 38.97 -16.67
CA ILE A 379 28.52 39.06 -17.89
C ILE A 379 28.47 40.49 -18.49
N SER A 380 27.49 41.30 -18.13
CA SER A 380 27.30 42.67 -18.64
C SER A 380 27.74 43.78 -17.66
N GLY A 381 27.97 43.47 -16.39
CA GLY A 381 28.14 44.43 -15.29
C GLY A 381 29.49 45.17 -15.20
N SER A 382 30.21 45.40 -16.31
CA SER A 382 31.59 45.91 -16.29
C SER A 382 31.86 47.12 -17.20
N GLU A 383 30.93 48.07 -17.32
CA GLU A 383 31.24 49.49 -17.63
C GLU A 383 30.01 50.37 -17.34
N GLY A 384 30.16 51.47 -16.56
CA GLY A 384 29.04 52.40 -16.29
C GLY A 384 29.03 53.08 -14.92
N SER A 385 30.06 53.85 -14.58
CA SER A 385 30.04 54.71 -13.38
C SER A 385 29.18 55.97 -13.60
N GLY A 386 28.27 56.28 -12.67
CA GLY A 386 27.45 57.49 -12.69
C GLY A 386 26.83 57.79 -11.33
N SER A 387 27.25 58.90 -10.72
CA SER A 387 26.84 59.37 -9.38
C SER A 387 25.76 60.46 -9.45
N GLU A 388 24.96 60.60 -8.38
CA GLU A 388 24.72 61.88 -7.67
C GLU A 388 23.93 61.65 -6.35
N GLU A 389 23.85 62.68 -5.49
CA GLU A 389 23.46 62.62 -4.06
C GLU A 389 22.21 63.49 -3.74
N MET A 390 21.96 63.79 -2.45
CA MET A 390 21.09 64.86 -1.90
C MET A 390 19.55 64.60 -1.85
N ASP A 391 18.77 65.05 -0.84
CA ASP A 391 19.04 65.63 0.50
C ASP A 391 17.81 65.47 1.44
N GLU A 392 17.90 65.88 2.71
CA GLU A 392 16.85 65.83 3.75
C GLU A 392 15.81 67.00 3.68
N GLY A 393 14.74 66.94 4.49
CA GLY A 393 13.79 68.06 4.69
C GLY A 393 12.51 67.69 5.48
N ASP A 394 12.00 68.59 6.34
CA ASP A 394 11.00 68.28 7.39
C ASP A 394 9.90 69.39 7.56
N ASP A 395 8.94 69.10 8.43
CA ASP A 395 8.15 70.01 9.31
C ASP A 395 6.80 70.73 8.94
N GLU A 396 5.86 70.56 9.88
CA GLU A 396 4.79 71.45 10.45
C GLU A 396 3.65 72.18 9.67
N ALA A 397 2.80 72.92 10.41
CA ALA A 397 1.40 73.28 10.08
C ALA A 397 0.87 74.63 10.70
N GLY A 398 -0.41 75.00 10.44
CA GLY A 398 -1.13 76.17 11.02
C GLY A 398 -2.67 76.06 10.88
N GLU A 399 -3.55 76.52 11.81
CA GLU A 399 -3.91 77.90 12.28
C GLU A 399 -4.91 78.65 11.34
N SER A 400 -5.92 79.45 11.76
CA SER A 400 -6.63 79.69 13.06
C SER A 400 -7.89 80.62 12.90
N GLY A 401 -8.64 80.99 13.98
CA GLY A 401 -9.76 81.99 13.91
C GLY A 401 -10.70 82.19 15.14
N GLU A 402 -11.55 83.24 15.13
CA GLU A 402 -12.67 83.54 16.09
C GLU A 402 -13.78 84.41 15.40
N GLY A 403 -14.90 84.76 16.06
CA GLY A 403 -16.03 85.49 15.41
C GLY A 403 -17.20 86.10 16.23
N ARG A 404 -17.15 86.15 17.57
CA ARG A 404 -18.05 86.88 18.55
C ARG A 404 -19.35 87.63 18.14
N ARG A 405 -20.45 87.19 18.77
CA ARG A 405 -21.40 87.92 19.69
C ARG A 405 -21.85 89.39 19.44
N ARG A 406 -23.19 89.66 19.52
CA ARG A 406 -23.79 90.69 20.43
C ARG A 406 -25.31 90.52 20.73
N ARG A 407 -25.98 91.49 21.41
CA ARG A 407 -27.04 91.19 22.42
C ARG A 407 -28.12 92.28 22.68
N LYS A 408 -29.40 91.85 22.73
CA LYS A 408 -30.63 92.41 23.39
C LYS A 408 -31.26 93.76 22.98
N GLY A 409 -32.61 93.76 22.93
CA GLY A 409 -33.53 94.90 23.11
C GLY A 409 -34.97 94.42 23.46
N ARG A 410 -35.76 95.19 24.24
CA ARG A 410 -37.18 94.88 24.59
C ARG A 410 -38.06 96.12 24.34
N LYS A 411 -39.31 95.94 23.86
CA LYS A 411 -40.43 96.89 23.98
C LYS A 411 -41.76 96.12 24.18
N LYS A 412 -42.83 96.84 24.53
CA LYS A 412 -44.09 96.31 25.12
C LYS A 412 -45.06 95.71 24.08
N VAL A 413 -46.05 94.96 24.57
CA VAL A 413 -47.08 94.23 23.80
C VAL A 413 -48.49 94.67 24.24
N THR A 414 -49.45 94.64 23.32
CA THR A 414 -50.88 94.99 23.51
C THR A 414 -51.78 93.74 23.63
N PRO A 415 -53.04 93.86 24.13
CA PRO A 415 -53.84 92.72 24.59
C PRO A 415 -54.16 91.63 23.55
N ASP A 416 -54.37 91.98 22.27
CA ASP A 416 -54.79 91.01 21.24
C ASP A 416 -53.81 89.84 21.04
N LYS A 417 -52.53 90.07 21.34
CA LYS A 417 -51.51 89.02 21.27
C LYS A 417 -51.64 87.94 22.33
N MET A 418 -52.46 88.10 23.38
CA MET A 418 -52.63 87.06 24.38
C MET A 418 -53.43 85.86 23.84
N VAL A 419 -54.41 86.07 22.96
CA VAL A 419 -55.15 84.96 22.33
C VAL A 419 -54.29 84.22 21.31
N GLU A 420 -53.55 84.97 20.48
CA GLU A 420 -52.61 84.39 19.50
C GLU A 420 -51.45 83.65 20.18
N MET A 421 -50.96 84.16 21.31
CA MET A 421 -49.92 83.52 22.12
C MET A 421 -50.44 82.28 22.87
N GLN A 422 -51.67 82.31 23.39
CA GLN A 422 -52.26 81.13 24.03
C GLN A 422 -52.45 79.98 23.03
N ALA A 423 -53.01 80.26 21.85
CA ALA A 423 -53.14 79.27 20.78
C ALA A 423 -51.80 78.66 20.37
N LYS A 424 -50.75 79.49 20.24
CA LYS A 424 -49.38 79.00 19.93
C LYS A 424 -48.75 78.22 21.07
N ILE A 425 -49.01 78.59 22.33
CA ILE A 425 -48.56 77.81 23.49
C ILE A 425 -49.24 76.44 23.53
N ASP A 426 -50.55 76.37 23.25
CA ASP A 426 -51.28 75.10 23.25
C ASP A 426 -50.88 74.21 22.04
N GLU A 427 -50.56 74.81 20.89
CA GLU A 427 -50.02 74.12 19.72
C GLU A 427 -48.57 73.62 19.93
N GLU A 428 -47.68 74.46 20.48
CA GLU A 428 -46.32 74.05 20.90
C GLU A 428 -46.37 72.99 22.00
N ARG A 429 -47.26 73.12 22.98
CA ARG A 429 -47.47 72.13 24.05
C ARG A 429 -47.88 70.79 23.46
N LYS A 430 -48.82 70.76 22.52
CA LYS A 430 -49.30 69.53 21.88
C LYS A 430 -48.23 68.90 20.97
N ALA A 431 -47.40 69.71 20.32
CA ALA A 431 -46.24 69.25 19.55
C ALA A 431 -45.10 68.72 20.44
N LEU A 432 -44.92 69.26 21.65
CA LEU A 432 -44.00 68.74 22.67
C LEU A 432 -44.50 67.43 23.28
N GLU A 433 -45.80 67.34 23.59
CA GLU A 433 -46.46 66.15 24.11
C GLU A 433 -46.34 64.99 23.10
N ALA A 434 -46.65 65.22 21.82
CA ALA A 434 -46.46 64.23 20.76
C ALA A 434 -44.99 63.88 20.48
N LYS A 435 -44.03 64.78 20.74
CA LYS A 435 -42.59 64.46 20.67
C LYS A 435 -42.14 63.58 21.84
N LEU A 436 -42.62 63.84 23.05
CA LEU A 436 -42.33 63.02 24.22
C LEU A 436 -42.88 61.60 24.06
N ASP A 437 -44.10 61.45 23.52
CA ASP A 437 -44.68 60.12 23.22
C ASP A 437 -43.83 59.36 22.19
N MET A 438 -43.36 60.03 21.13
CA MET A 438 -42.49 59.44 20.10
C MET A 438 -41.11 59.07 20.66
N GLU A 439 -40.48 59.94 21.46
CA GLU A 439 -39.21 59.66 22.13
C GLU A 439 -39.33 58.53 23.15
N GLU A 440 -40.46 58.41 23.87
CA GLU A 440 -40.71 57.31 24.79
C GLU A 440 -40.97 55.98 24.06
N GLU A 441 -41.67 55.99 22.91
CA GLU A 441 -41.76 54.82 22.03
C GLU A 441 -40.38 54.37 21.51
N GLU A 442 -39.54 55.27 21.01
CA GLU A 442 -38.20 54.92 20.54
C GLU A 442 -37.30 54.42 21.68
N ARG A 443 -37.33 55.08 22.84
CA ARG A 443 -36.59 54.64 24.04
C ARG A 443 -37.04 53.25 24.50
N ASN A 444 -38.33 52.94 24.43
CA ASN A 444 -38.87 51.63 24.79
C ASN A 444 -38.52 50.54 23.76
N LYS A 445 -38.53 50.86 22.45
CA LYS A 445 -38.05 49.97 21.38
C LYS A 445 -36.55 49.66 21.53
N ALA A 446 -35.73 50.68 21.74
CA ALA A 446 -34.29 50.54 21.98
C ALA A 446 -33.98 49.69 23.23
N ARG A 447 -34.73 49.89 24.32
CA ARG A 447 -34.61 49.08 25.55
C ARG A 447 -34.96 47.61 25.31
N ALA A 448 -36.04 47.33 24.57
CA ALA A 448 -36.43 45.96 24.22
C ALA A 448 -35.41 45.26 23.30
N GLU A 449 -34.78 45.99 22.37
CA GLU A 449 -33.73 45.44 21.53
C GLU A 449 -32.44 45.15 22.33
N LEU A 450 -32.05 46.04 23.26
CA LEU A 450 -30.94 45.81 24.17
C LEU A 450 -31.15 44.57 25.05
N GLU A 451 -32.32 44.43 25.67
CA GLU A 451 -32.65 43.25 26.50
C GLU A 451 -32.65 41.95 25.69
N LYS A 452 -33.03 42.00 24.40
CA LYS A 452 -32.90 40.86 23.48
C LYS A 452 -31.43 40.54 23.18
N ARG A 453 -30.64 41.54 22.79
CA ARG A 453 -29.19 41.38 22.50
C ARG A 453 -28.43 40.84 23.72
N GLU A 454 -28.78 41.27 24.92
CA GLU A 454 -28.21 40.77 26.19
C GLU A 454 -28.52 39.29 26.41
N LYS A 455 -29.77 38.86 26.21
CA LYS A 455 -30.18 37.44 26.33
C LYS A 455 -29.51 36.55 25.27
N ASP A 456 -29.34 37.03 24.05
CA ASP A 456 -28.69 36.28 22.98
C ASP A 456 -27.15 36.23 23.19
N LEU A 457 -26.53 37.29 23.74
CA LEU A 457 -25.14 37.26 24.22
C LEU A 457 -24.94 36.25 25.36
N LEU A 458 -25.87 36.19 26.32
CA LEU A 458 -25.77 35.28 27.47
C LEU A 458 -25.87 33.81 27.03
N LYS A 459 -26.75 33.49 26.06
CA LYS A 459 -26.78 32.17 25.42
C LYS A 459 -25.46 31.85 24.71
N ALA A 460 -24.95 32.77 23.89
CA ALA A 460 -23.69 32.57 23.18
C ALA A 460 -22.49 32.36 24.13
N GLN A 461 -22.50 33.02 25.29
CA GLN A 461 -21.52 32.76 26.36
C GLN A 461 -21.70 31.37 26.98
N GLN A 462 -22.93 30.94 27.28
CA GLN A 462 -23.22 29.60 27.81
C GLN A 462 -22.84 28.48 26.82
N GLU A 463 -23.16 28.63 25.54
CA GLU A 463 -22.75 27.69 24.48
C GLU A 463 -21.24 27.64 24.31
N ARG A 464 -20.57 28.80 24.31
CA ARG A 464 -19.10 28.89 24.26
C ARG A 464 -18.45 28.25 25.49
N GLN A 465 -19.05 28.37 26.67
CA GLN A 465 -18.56 27.72 27.88
C GLN A 465 -18.78 26.20 27.82
N LEU A 466 -19.95 25.72 27.40
CA LEU A 466 -20.21 24.29 27.18
C LEU A 466 -19.27 23.68 26.13
N LEU A 467 -18.96 24.41 25.06
CA LEU A 467 -17.97 24.00 24.06
C LEU A 467 -16.55 23.95 24.65
N ARG A 468 -16.17 24.93 25.49
CA ARG A 468 -14.87 24.97 26.16
C ARG A 468 -14.72 23.87 27.22
N GLU A 469 -15.79 23.52 27.92
CA GLU A 469 -15.82 22.40 28.88
C GLU A 469 -15.77 21.05 28.14
N LYS A 470 -16.46 20.91 27.00
CA LYS A 470 -16.32 19.75 26.11
C LYS A 470 -14.90 19.62 25.54
N LEU A 471 -14.28 20.72 25.11
CA LEU A 471 -12.87 20.77 24.72
C LEU A 471 -11.97 20.32 25.87
N SER A 472 -12.10 20.90 27.06
CA SER A 472 -11.29 20.51 28.22
C SER A 472 -11.52 19.05 28.65
N ALA A 473 -12.72 18.50 28.45
CA ALA A 473 -13.01 17.08 28.69
C ALA A 473 -12.43 16.15 27.61
N LEU A 474 -12.30 16.61 26.36
CA LEU A 474 -11.59 15.91 25.29
C LEU A 474 -10.07 15.98 25.52
N GLU A 475 -9.52 17.17 25.74
CA GLU A 475 -8.12 17.41 26.12
C GLU A 475 -7.72 16.53 27.31
N LYS A 476 -8.49 16.52 28.40
CA LYS A 476 -8.20 15.67 29.57
C LYS A 476 -8.32 14.17 29.28
N LYS A 477 -9.18 13.73 28.36
CA LYS A 477 -9.21 12.31 27.92
C LYS A 477 -8.01 11.94 27.05
N VAL A 478 -7.57 12.83 26.18
CA VAL A 478 -6.35 12.68 25.38
C VAL A 478 -5.12 12.66 26.29
N ILE A 479 -5.02 13.59 27.25
CA ILE A 479 -3.88 13.71 28.16
C ILE A 479 -3.84 12.54 29.16
N VAL A 480 -4.92 12.27 29.90
CA VAL A 480 -4.91 11.22 30.95
C VAL A 480 -4.86 9.79 30.37
N GLY A 481 -5.15 9.61 29.08
CA GLY A 481 -5.00 8.35 28.36
C GLY A 481 -3.80 8.27 27.40
N GLY A 482 -3.00 9.33 27.24
CA GLY A 482 -2.12 9.49 26.08
C GLY A 482 -0.80 10.24 26.30
N VAL A 483 -0.33 10.37 27.56
CA VAL A 483 0.99 10.94 27.93
C VAL A 483 2.17 10.24 27.21
N ASP A 484 1.94 9.05 26.66
CA ASP A 484 2.94 8.08 26.24
C ASP A 484 2.75 7.65 24.76
N LEU A 485 2.20 8.54 23.92
CA LEU A 485 1.97 8.31 22.48
C LEU A 485 2.74 9.30 21.59
N LEU A 486 2.49 10.60 21.77
CA LEU A 486 3.17 11.66 20.99
C LEU A 486 4.69 11.63 21.25
N ALA A 487 5.09 11.49 22.51
CA ALA A 487 6.48 11.28 22.92
C ALA A 487 7.13 10.01 22.31
N LYS A 488 6.37 8.94 22.03
CA LYS A 488 6.90 7.75 21.34
C LYS A 488 7.06 7.95 19.83
N ALA A 489 6.17 8.74 19.22
CA ALA A 489 6.34 9.13 17.82
C ALA A 489 7.58 10.01 17.66
N GLU A 490 7.76 11.00 18.55
CA GLU A 490 8.96 11.85 18.63
C GLU A 490 10.24 11.04 18.92
N GLU A 491 10.20 10.08 19.87
CA GLU A 491 11.35 9.21 20.17
C GLU A 491 11.72 8.32 18.97
N GLN A 492 10.74 7.71 18.30
CA GLN A 492 11.01 6.90 17.10
C GLN A 492 11.47 7.75 15.91
N GLU A 493 10.96 8.97 15.76
CA GLU A 493 11.43 9.92 14.73
C GLU A 493 12.86 10.40 15.01
N LYS A 494 13.20 10.68 16.28
CA LYS A 494 14.57 11.03 16.68
C LYS A 494 15.54 9.88 16.46
N LEU A 495 15.14 8.64 16.72
CA LEU A 495 15.93 7.44 16.36
C LEU A 495 16.10 7.28 14.84
N LEU A 496 15.07 7.62 14.05
CA LEU A 496 15.16 7.64 12.58
C LEU A 496 16.14 8.71 12.08
N GLU A 497 16.10 9.93 12.63
CA GLU A 497 17.03 11.03 12.31
C GLU A 497 18.48 10.73 12.74
N GLU A 498 18.69 10.24 13.96
CA GLU A 498 20.02 9.83 14.45
C GLU A 498 20.63 8.71 13.59
N SER A 499 19.83 7.69 13.25
CA SER A 499 20.23 6.63 12.32
C SER A 499 20.52 7.18 10.92
N ASN A 500 19.72 8.11 10.41
CA ASN A 500 19.94 8.72 9.10
C ASN A 500 21.28 9.46 9.04
N ASN A 501 21.60 10.23 10.08
CA ASN A 501 22.85 11.00 10.14
C ASN A 501 24.09 10.08 10.22
N GLU A 502 24.02 9.01 11.02
CA GLU A 502 25.09 7.99 11.04
C GLU A 502 25.25 7.30 9.67
N LEU A 503 24.12 7.02 9.01
CA LEU A 503 24.04 6.34 7.72
C LEU A 503 24.56 7.21 6.56
N GLU A 504 24.32 8.52 6.59
CA GLU A 504 24.90 9.47 5.64
C GLU A 504 26.42 9.60 5.79
N GLU A 505 26.94 9.64 7.02
CA GLU A 505 28.39 9.58 7.26
C GLU A 505 28.99 8.27 6.74
N ARG A 506 28.39 7.12 7.07
CA ARG A 506 28.81 5.80 6.56
C ARG A 506 28.79 5.77 5.02
N ARG A 507 27.74 6.30 4.40
CA ARG A 507 27.58 6.39 2.94
C ARG A 507 28.66 7.26 2.30
N ARG A 508 28.97 8.42 2.87
CA ARG A 508 30.03 9.32 2.37
C ARG A 508 31.40 8.64 2.40
N ARG A 509 31.71 7.91 3.48
CA ARG A 509 32.94 7.10 3.60
C ARG A 509 32.95 5.94 2.58
N ALA A 510 31.82 5.25 2.40
CA ALA A 510 31.70 4.15 1.43
C ALA A 510 31.85 4.63 -0.02
N GLU A 511 31.32 5.80 -0.38
CA GLU A 511 31.49 6.37 -1.73
C GLU A 511 32.94 6.81 -1.99
N GLN A 512 33.64 7.35 -0.98
CA GLN A 512 35.07 7.64 -1.06
C GLN A 512 35.89 6.35 -1.28
N LEU A 513 35.68 5.33 -0.45
CA LEU A 513 36.34 4.02 -0.58
C LEU A 513 36.04 3.37 -1.93
N ARG A 514 34.81 3.50 -2.44
CA ARG A 514 34.42 2.98 -3.75
C ARG A 514 35.18 3.67 -4.89
N LYS A 515 35.29 5.00 -4.88
CA LYS A 515 36.06 5.75 -5.90
C LYS A 515 37.53 5.37 -5.85
N GLU A 516 38.14 5.31 -4.65
CA GLU A 516 39.52 4.87 -4.47
C GLU A 516 39.76 3.43 -4.99
N LEU A 517 38.76 2.56 -4.89
CA LEU A 517 38.83 1.17 -5.37
C LEU A 517 38.61 1.07 -6.89
N GLU A 518 37.71 1.88 -7.48
CA GLU A 518 37.53 2.00 -8.93
C GLU A 518 38.77 2.64 -9.60
N GLU A 519 39.37 3.67 -8.99
CA GLU A 519 40.64 4.29 -9.42
C GLU A 519 41.78 3.26 -9.41
N LYS A 520 41.96 2.50 -8.32
CA LYS A 520 43.00 1.45 -8.23
C LYS A 520 42.74 0.26 -9.17
N GLU A 521 41.48 -0.07 -9.48
CA GLU A 521 41.17 -1.04 -10.53
C GLU A 521 41.55 -0.51 -11.91
N GLN A 522 41.35 0.79 -12.19
CA GLN A 522 41.76 1.42 -13.46
C GLN A 522 43.28 1.60 -13.59
N GLU A 523 43.98 2.13 -12.58
CA GLU A 523 45.45 2.22 -12.56
C GLU A 523 46.10 0.86 -12.87
N ARG A 524 45.58 -0.20 -12.26
CA ARG A 524 46.05 -1.56 -12.49
C ARG A 524 45.77 -2.04 -13.92
N LEU A 525 44.65 -1.66 -14.53
CA LEU A 525 44.35 -1.98 -15.93
C LEU A 525 45.30 -1.24 -16.89
N ASP A 526 45.57 0.03 -16.66
CA ASP A 526 46.49 0.86 -17.46
C ASP A 526 47.95 0.35 -17.37
N ILE A 527 48.35 -0.17 -16.21
CA ILE A 527 49.62 -0.89 -16.02
C ILE A 527 49.60 -2.24 -16.76
N GLU A 528 48.48 -2.97 -16.76
CA GLU A 528 48.31 -4.21 -17.54
C GLU A 528 48.16 -3.98 -19.06
N GLU A 529 48.24 -2.74 -19.57
CA GLU A 529 48.26 -2.39 -21.00
C GLU A 529 49.67 -2.02 -21.52
N LYS A 530 50.56 -1.49 -20.66
CA LYS A 530 51.89 -0.98 -21.04
C LYS A 530 52.98 -2.05 -20.91
N TYR A 531 53.03 -3.01 -21.84
CA TYR A 531 54.10 -4.03 -21.87
C TYR A 531 55.44 -3.44 -22.33
N THR A 532 56.52 -3.72 -21.60
CA THR A 532 57.88 -3.30 -21.96
C THR A 532 58.67 -4.39 -22.71
N SER A 533 58.18 -5.63 -22.70
CA SER A 533 58.77 -6.76 -23.42
C SER A 533 57.73 -7.71 -24.03
N LEU A 534 58.14 -8.45 -25.07
CA LEU A 534 57.35 -9.55 -25.67
C LEU A 534 56.93 -10.62 -24.64
N GLN A 535 57.71 -10.81 -23.57
CA GLN A 535 57.41 -11.81 -22.54
C GLN A 535 56.37 -11.30 -21.54
N GLU A 536 56.37 -10.01 -21.22
CA GLU A 536 55.26 -9.36 -20.51
C GLU A 536 53.99 -9.32 -21.36
N GLU A 537 54.11 -9.02 -22.66
CA GLU A 537 53.00 -9.04 -23.60
C GLU A 537 52.37 -10.43 -23.70
N ALA A 538 53.18 -11.49 -23.75
CA ALA A 538 52.70 -12.88 -23.72
C ALA A 538 51.98 -13.22 -22.41
N GLN A 539 52.49 -12.74 -21.25
CA GLN A 539 51.81 -12.90 -19.96
C GLN A 539 50.50 -12.08 -19.88
N GLY A 540 50.49 -10.85 -20.38
CA GLY A 540 49.32 -9.98 -20.45
C GLY A 540 48.23 -10.55 -21.37
N LYS A 541 48.60 -11.03 -22.56
CA LYS A 541 47.71 -11.78 -23.47
C LYS A 541 47.21 -13.07 -22.81
N THR A 542 48.03 -13.76 -22.02
CA THR A 542 47.59 -14.95 -21.24
C THR A 542 46.61 -14.58 -20.13
N LYS A 543 46.81 -13.47 -19.40
CA LYS A 543 45.83 -12.94 -18.42
C LYS A 543 44.52 -12.56 -19.11
N LYS A 544 44.57 -11.81 -20.21
CA LYS A 544 43.40 -11.39 -21.01
C LYS A 544 42.66 -12.60 -21.57
N LEU A 545 43.37 -13.62 -22.08
CA LEU A 545 42.78 -14.89 -22.51
C LEU A 545 42.09 -15.64 -21.36
N LYS A 546 42.69 -15.72 -20.17
CA LYS A 546 42.03 -16.28 -18.98
C LYS A 546 40.77 -15.51 -18.59
N LYS A 547 40.80 -14.17 -18.61
CA LYS A 547 39.62 -13.31 -18.34
C LYS A 547 38.49 -13.59 -19.33
N VAL A 548 38.79 -13.62 -20.63
CA VAL A 548 37.82 -13.93 -21.70
C VAL A 548 37.30 -15.37 -21.58
N TRP A 549 38.15 -16.34 -21.24
CA TRP A 549 37.73 -17.73 -21.01
C TRP A 549 36.76 -17.84 -19.82
N THR A 550 37.04 -17.17 -18.69
CA THR A 550 36.12 -17.13 -17.54
C THR A 550 34.78 -16.48 -17.91
N MET A 551 34.79 -15.37 -18.66
CA MET A 551 33.57 -14.72 -19.16
C MET A 551 32.77 -15.66 -20.09
N LEU A 552 33.45 -16.39 -20.98
CA LEU A 552 32.83 -17.36 -21.89
C LEU A 552 32.25 -18.58 -21.13
N MET A 553 32.90 -19.03 -20.06
CA MET A 553 32.38 -20.10 -19.20
C MET A 553 31.19 -19.62 -18.35
N ALA A 554 31.20 -18.37 -17.89
CA ALA A 554 30.07 -17.76 -17.20
C ALA A 554 28.84 -17.62 -18.12
N ALA A 555 29.03 -17.09 -19.34
CA ALA A 555 27.97 -17.00 -20.35
C ALA A 555 27.43 -18.38 -20.77
N LYS A 556 28.30 -19.41 -20.86
CA LYS A 556 27.88 -20.79 -21.10
C LYS A 556 27.05 -21.37 -19.95
N SER A 557 27.45 -21.13 -18.70
CA SER A 557 26.63 -21.49 -17.54
C SER A 557 25.28 -20.81 -17.64
N GLU A 558 25.26 -19.48 -17.77
CA GLU A 558 24.02 -18.71 -17.78
C GLU A 558 23.05 -19.16 -18.88
N MET A 559 23.52 -19.46 -20.09
CA MET A 559 22.70 -20.07 -21.14
C MET A 559 22.14 -21.44 -20.73
N ALA A 560 22.95 -22.31 -20.12
CA ALA A 560 22.48 -23.61 -19.65
C ALA A 560 21.47 -23.48 -18.49
N ASP A 561 21.69 -22.55 -17.55
CA ASP A 561 20.76 -22.23 -16.46
C ASP A 561 19.44 -21.64 -16.98
N LEU A 562 19.49 -20.75 -17.98
CA LEU A 562 18.29 -20.19 -18.63
C LEU A 562 17.53 -21.25 -19.43
N GLN A 563 18.24 -22.12 -20.14
CA GLN A 563 17.63 -23.25 -20.85
C GLN A 563 17.02 -24.26 -19.88
N GLN A 564 17.65 -24.50 -18.72
CA GLN A 564 17.07 -25.34 -17.66
C GLN A 564 15.86 -24.67 -17.00
N GLU A 565 15.91 -23.36 -16.72
CA GLU A 565 14.79 -22.59 -16.15
C GLU A 565 13.58 -22.60 -17.11
N ASN A 566 13.79 -22.33 -18.40
CA ASN A 566 12.77 -22.41 -19.44
C ASN A 566 12.21 -23.84 -19.60
N ASN A 567 13.06 -24.88 -19.63
CA ASN A 567 12.59 -26.27 -19.71
C ASN A 567 11.70 -26.65 -18.51
N ARG A 568 12.06 -26.22 -17.30
CA ARG A 568 11.24 -26.40 -16.08
C ARG A 568 9.92 -25.62 -16.14
N GLU A 569 9.89 -24.46 -16.80
CA GLU A 569 8.65 -23.68 -17.02
C GLU A 569 7.75 -24.36 -18.05
N ILE A 570 8.30 -24.81 -19.17
CA ILE A 570 7.58 -25.59 -20.18
C ILE A 570 7.00 -26.86 -19.55
N GLU A 571 7.75 -27.59 -18.73
CA GLU A 571 7.27 -28.78 -18.02
C GLU A 571 6.12 -28.44 -17.05
N GLY A 572 6.27 -27.37 -16.26
CA GLY A 572 5.22 -26.88 -15.35
C GLY A 572 3.96 -26.41 -16.07
N LEU A 573 4.10 -25.75 -17.22
CA LEU A 573 2.97 -25.34 -18.06
C LEU A 573 2.28 -26.54 -18.71
N LEU A 574 3.04 -27.51 -19.22
CA LEU A 574 2.49 -28.76 -19.78
C LEU A 574 1.74 -29.57 -18.72
N GLU A 575 2.23 -29.62 -17.48
CA GLU A 575 1.54 -30.31 -16.39
C GLU A 575 0.26 -29.58 -15.95
N ASN A 576 0.28 -28.24 -15.87
CA ASN A 576 -0.95 -27.45 -15.69
C ASN A 576 -1.96 -27.69 -16.83
N ILE A 577 -1.51 -27.74 -18.10
CA ILE A 577 -2.37 -28.04 -19.26
C ILE A 577 -2.97 -29.46 -19.16
N ARG A 578 -2.19 -30.47 -18.75
CA ARG A 578 -2.70 -31.84 -18.53
C ARG A 578 -3.77 -31.88 -17.44
N GLN A 579 -3.55 -31.18 -16.33
CA GLN A 579 -4.49 -31.13 -15.21
C GLN A 579 -5.76 -30.37 -15.55
N LEU A 580 -5.65 -29.20 -16.19
CA LEU A 580 -6.81 -28.45 -16.72
C LEU A 580 -7.57 -29.27 -17.77
N SER A 581 -6.88 -29.99 -18.66
CA SER A 581 -7.52 -30.90 -19.63
C SER A 581 -8.27 -32.05 -18.95
N ARG A 582 -7.74 -32.57 -17.84
CA ARG A 582 -8.39 -33.63 -17.05
C ARG A 582 -9.60 -33.11 -16.28
N GLU A 583 -9.52 -31.90 -15.73
CA GLU A 583 -10.66 -31.24 -15.09
C GLU A 583 -11.75 -30.86 -16.10
N LEU A 584 -11.38 -30.31 -17.26
CA LEU A 584 -12.34 -29.97 -18.32
C LEU A 584 -13.13 -31.20 -18.78
N ARG A 585 -12.46 -32.34 -19.02
CA ARG A 585 -13.15 -33.61 -19.33
C ARG A 585 -14.07 -34.09 -18.22
N LEU A 586 -13.71 -33.87 -16.95
CA LEU A 586 -14.57 -34.21 -15.82
C LEU A 586 -15.82 -33.32 -15.78
N GLN A 587 -15.67 -32.01 -15.99
CA GLN A 587 -16.80 -31.08 -16.05
C GLN A 587 -17.71 -31.37 -17.26
N MET A 588 -17.14 -31.63 -18.44
CA MET A 588 -17.88 -32.06 -19.62
C MET A 588 -18.66 -33.34 -19.34
N HIS A 589 -18.02 -34.39 -18.81
CA HIS A 589 -18.73 -35.63 -18.46
C HIS A 589 -19.83 -35.45 -17.40
N ILE A 590 -19.72 -34.46 -16.49
CA ILE A 590 -20.82 -34.12 -15.58
C ILE A 590 -21.97 -33.45 -16.35
N ILE A 591 -21.67 -32.51 -17.26
CA ILE A 591 -22.67 -31.86 -18.13
C ILE A 591 -23.36 -32.92 -19.02
N ASP A 592 -22.59 -33.72 -19.77
CA ASP A 592 -23.06 -34.76 -20.70
C ASP A 592 -24.02 -35.77 -20.05
N ASN A 593 -23.77 -36.16 -18.80
CA ASN A 593 -24.50 -37.25 -18.13
C ASN A 593 -25.61 -36.76 -17.16
N PHE A 594 -25.56 -35.50 -16.70
CA PHE A 594 -26.51 -35.00 -15.68
C PHE A 594 -27.32 -33.77 -16.11
N ILE A 595 -27.00 -33.12 -17.25
CA ILE A 595 -27.76 -31.98 -17.78
C ILE A 595 -28.36 -32.38 -19.14
N PRO A 596 -29.69 -32.54 -19.26
CA PRO A 596 -30.33 -32.81 -20.55
C PRO A 596 -29.97 -31.76 -21.61
N GLN A 597 -29.74 -32.21 -22.85
CA GLN A 597 -29.21 -31.39 -23.94
C GLN A 597 -30.04 -30.12 -24.22
N GLU A 598 -31.37 -30.21 -24.12
CA GLU A 598 -32.31 -29.09 -24.22
C GLU A 598 -31.95 -27.92 -23.27
N TYR A 599 -31.51 -28.22 -22.04
CA TYR A 599 -31.08 -27.21 -21.08
C TYR A 599 -29.66 -26.72 -21.33
N GLN A 600 -28.78 -27.53 -21.93
CA GLN A 600 -27.45 -27.10 -22.36
C GLN A 600 -27.60 -26.02 -23.46
N GLU A 601 -28.36 -26.32 -24.52
CA GLU A 601 -28.67 -25.39 -25.61
C GLU A 601 -29.38 -24.12 -25.08
N MET A 602 -30.31 -24.25 -24.13
CA MET A 602 -30.96 -23.09 -23.50
C MET A 602 -29.97 -22.21 -22.72
N ILE A 603 -28.97 -22.79 -22.05
CA ILE A 603 -27.92 -22.05 -21.34
C ILE A 603 -27.00 -21.35 -22.34
N GLU A 604 -26.48 -22.06 -23.35
CA GLU A 604 -25.58 -21.50 -24.36
C GLU A 604 -26.20 -20.30 -25.10
N ASN A 605 -27.46 -20.41 -25.53
CA ASN A 605 -28.18 -19.31 -26.20
C ASN A 605 -28.42 -18.08 -25.31
N ASN A 606 -28.33 -18.20 -23.99
CA ASN A 606 -28.53 -17.10 -23.04
C ASN A 606 -27.23 -16.60 -22.38
N VAL A 607 -26.11 -17.27 -22.60
CA VAL A 607 -24.78 -16.86 -22.13
C VAL A 607 -24.14 -15.87 -23.11
N TYR A 608 -23.46 -14.86 -22.58
CA TYR A 608 -22.63 -13.94 -23.36
C TYR A 608 -21.31 -13.66 -22.63
N TRP A 609 -20.24 -13.40 -23.38
CA TRP A 609 -18.96 -12.98 -22.82
C TRP A 609 -19.03 -11.50 -22.47
N ASN A 610 -18.60 -11.12 -21.26
CA ASN A 610 -18.49 -9.72 -20.85
C ASN A 610 -17.00 -9.34 -20.75
N GLU A 611 -16.54 -8.52 -21.69
CA GLU A 611 -15.14 -8.10 -21.80
C GLU A 611 -14.66 -7.19 -20.65
N ASP A 612 -15.56 -6.41 -20.03
CA ASP A 612 -15.19 -5.47 -18.95
C ASP A 612 -14.78 -6.20 -17.67
N ILE A 613 -15.39 -7.35 -17.40
CA ILE A 613 -15.12 -8.19 -16.22
C ILE A 613 -14.22 -9.39 -16.53
N GLY A 614 -14.24 -9.90 -17.77
CA GLY A 614 -13.51 -11.08 -18.22
C GLY A 614 -14.17 -12.40 -17.86
N GLU A 615 -15.50 -12.47 -17.85
CA GLU A 615 -16.28 -13.65 -17.45
C GLU A 615 -17.51 -13.86 -18.35
N TRP A 616 -17.97 -15.11 -18.46
CA TRP A 616 -19.24 -15.47 -19.11
C TRP A 616 -20.42 -15.16 -18.19
N GLN A 617 -21.38 -14.39 -18.68
CA GLN A 617 -22.61 -14.03 -17.95
C GLN A 617 -23.83 -14.68 -18.60
N LEU A 618 -24.63 -15.40 -17.81
CA LEU A 618 -25.96 -15.87 -18.21
C LEU A 618 -26.95 -14.70 -18.05
N LYS A 619 -27.75 -14.43 -19.09
CA LYS A 619 -28.83 -13.43 -19.02
C LYS A 619 -29.91 -13.87 -18.02
N CYS A 620 -30.52 -12.91 -17.34
CA CYS A 620 -31.69 -13.14 -16.47
C CYS A 620 -31.49 -14.13 -15.30
N VAL A 621 -30.26 -14.33 -14.79
CA VAL A 621 -29.93 -15.21 -13.64
C VAL A 621 -30.85 -15.00 -12.42
N ALA A 622 -31.30 -13.78 -12.15
CA ALA A 622 -32.21 -13.44 -11.05
C ALA A 622 -33.58 -14.15 -11.14
N PHE A 623 -33.99 -14.58 -12.34
CA PHE A 623 -35.26 -15.27 -12.61
C PHE A 623 -35.11 -16.81 -12.73
N THR A 624 -33.91 -17.35 -12.48
CA THR A 624 -33.72 -18.81 -12.39
C THR A 624 -34.40 -19.36 -11.14
N GLY A 625 -34.89 -20.61 -11.19
CA GLY A 625 -35.72 -21.20 -10.13
C GLY A 625 -35.08 -21.30 -8.74
N ASN A 626 -33.74 -21.23 -8.64
CA ASN A 626 -33.01 -21.18 -7.37
C ASN A 626 -32.98 -19.77 -6.75
N ASN A 627 -33.13 -18.71 -7.55
CA ASN A 627 -33.11 -17.31 -7.10
C ASN A 627 -34.53 -16.75 -6.88
N MET A 628 -35.55 -17.32 -7.53
CA MET A 628 -36.94 -16.99 -7.25
C MET A 628 -37.36 -17.52 -5.86
N LYS A 629 -37.55 -16.60 -4.90
CA LYS A 629 -38.21 -16.93 -3.62
C LYS A 629 -39.56 -17.59 -3.89
N LYS A 630 -39.74 -18.83 -3.42
CA LYS A 630 -41.07 -19.48 -3.38
C LYS A 630 -42.02 -18.63 -2.53
N GLN A 631 -42.96 -17.93 -3.18
CA GLN A 631 -44.20 -17.55 -2.52
C GLN A 631 -44.97 -18.86 -2.25
N ASN A 632 -45.38 -19.09 -1.00
CA ASN A 632 -46.21 -20.26 -0.67
C ASN A 632 -47.56 -20.14 -1.40
N PRO A 633 -47.93 -21.09 -2.28
CA PRO A 633 -49.30 -21.19 -2.76
C PRO A 633 -50.23 -21.56 -1.61
N ALA A 634 -51.48 -21.14 -1.67
CA ALA A 634 -52.50 -21.55 -0.70
C ALA A 634 -52.80 -23.06 -0.79
N GLN A 635 -53.41 -23.61 0.26
CA GLN A 635 -53.76 -25.03 0.35
C GLN A 635 -54.94 -25.40 -0.57
N ASP A 636 -54.67 -25.62 -1.85
CA ASP A 636 -55.64 -26.28 -2.73
C ASP A 636 -55.76 -27.77 -2.38
N LYS A 637 -56.99 -28.20 -2.12
CA LYS A 637 -57.33 -29.61 -1.87
C LYS A 637 -57.31 -30.37 -3.19
N LYS A 638 -56.26 -31.15 -3.44
CA LYS A 638 -56.29 -32.18 -4.50
C LYS A 638 -56.75 -33.51 -3.93
N GLU A 639 -57.65 -34.16 -4.66
CA GLU A 639 -58.01 -35.56 -4.46
C GLU A 639 -56.80 -36.45 -4.81
N LYS A 640 -56.70 -37.64 -4.21
CA LYS A 640 -55.59 -38.56 -4.50
C LYS A 640 -55.79 -39.24 -5.85
N ASP A 641 -54.81 -39.06 -6.74
CA ASP A 641 -54.70 -39.87 -7.94
C ASP A 641 -54.34 -41.32 -7.56
N PRO A 642 -55.09 -42.35 -7.99
CA PRO A 642 -54.77 -43.75 -7.72
C PRO A 642 -53.43 -44.24 -8.30
N PHE A 643 -52.79 -43.47 -9.19
CA PHE A 643 -51.56 -43.83 -9.89
C PHE A 643 -50.33 -43.00 -9.48
N GLU A 644 -50.41 -42.22 -8.38
CA GLU A 644 -49.25 -41.53 -7.83
C GLU A 644 -48.24 -42.52 -7.21
N VAL A 645 -47.26 -42.94 -8.01
CA VAL A 645 -46.16 -43.81 -7.57
C VAL A 645 -45.25 -43.03 -6.64
N ASP A 646 -45.19 -43.45 -5.38
CA ASP A 646 -44.23 -42.90 -4.42
C ASP A 646 -42.78 -43.13 -4.89
N LEU A 647 -42.00 -42.05 -4.99
CA LEU A 647 -40.58 -42.06 -5.35
C LEU A 647 -39.67 -41.61 -4.18
N SER A 648 -40.21 -41.51 -2.96
CA SER A 648 -39.47 -41.13 -1.74
C SER A 648 -38.23 -41.98 -1.47
N HIS A 649 -38.26 -43.23 -1.93
CA HIS A 649 -37.20 -44.23 -1.77
C HIS A 649 -36.19 -44.26 -2.94
N VAL A 650 -36.37 -43.44 -3.98
CA VAL A 650 -35.44 -43.30 -5.11
C VAL A 650 -34.40 -42.20 -4.86
N TYR A 651 -34.74 -41.17 -4.07
CA TYR A 651 -33.82 -40.08 -3.73
C TYR A 651 -33.36 -40.16 -2.27
N LEU A 652 -32.08 -40.48 -2.06
CA LEU A 652 -31.41 -40.33 -0.76
C LEU A 652 -31.19 -38.85 -0.42
N ALA A 653 -32.24 -38.20 0.07
CA ALA A 653 -32.14 -36.87 0.64
C ALA A 653 -31.33 -36.90 1.96
N TYR A 654 -30.29 -36.07 2.03
CA TYR A 654 -29.53 -35.81 3.26
C TYR A 654 -30.31 -34.86 4.17
N THR A 655 -31.41 -35.36 4.75
CA THR A 655 -32.08 -34.74 5.90
C THR A 655 -31.39 -35.16 7.20
N GLU A 656 -31.47 -34.35 8.26
CA GLU A 656 -30.77 -34.64 9.51
C GLU A 656 -31.26 -35.94 10.20
N GLU A 657 -32.51 -36.35 9.95
CA GLU A 657 -33.08 -37.62 10.41
C GLU A 657 -32.37 -38.85 9.82
N SER A 658 -31.95 -38.80 8.54
CA SER A 658 -31.26 -39.94 7.91
C SER A 658 -29.84 -40.11 8.46
N LEU A 659 -29.23 -39.01 8.94
CA LEU A 659 -27.98 -39.05 9.70
C LEU A 659 -28.16 -39.74 11.07
N GLN A 660 -29.22 -39.39 11.82
CA GLN A 660 -29.54 -40.03 13.10
C GLN A 660 -29.84 -41.53 12.96
N GLN A 661 -30.62 -41.93 11.94
CA GLN A 661 -30.88 -43.36 11.68
C GLN A 661 -29.62 -44.15 11.33
N SER A 662 -28.64 -43.52 10.67
CA SER A 662 -27.37 -44.17 10.34
C SER A 662 -26.55 -44.49 11.59
N LEU A 663 -26.49 -43.54 12.55
CA LEU A 663 -25.77 -43.71 13.82
C LEU A 663 -26.34 -44.85 14.69
N MET A 664 -27.66 -45.07 14.68
CA MET A 664 -28.28 -46.18 15.42
C MET A 664 -28.08 -47.56 14.77
N LYS A 665 -27.66 -47.64 13.49
CA LYS A 665 -27.52 -48.91 12.75
C LYS A 665 -26.17 -49.62 12.94
N GLN A 666 -25.30 -49.16 13.85
CA GLN A 666 -24.02 -49.83 14.15
C GLN A 666 -24.09 -50.96 15.19
N GLU A 667 -25.24 -51.23 15.83
CA GLU A 667 -25.39 -52.43 16.66
C GLU A 667 -25.52 -53.71 15.80
N ARG A 668 -24.52 -54.60 15.87
CA ARG A 668 -24.48 -55.86 15.10
C ARG A 668 -25.59 -56.85 15.53
N PRO A 669 -26.51 -57.27 14.64
CA PRO A 669 -27.50 -58.28 14.96
C PRO A 669 -26.91 -59.69 15.16
N LYS A 670 -27.57 -60.50 15.98
CA LYS A 670 -27.19 -61.89 16.30
C LYS A 670 -27.79 -62.84 15.27
N THR A 671 -26.99 -63.76 14.71
CA THR A 671 -27.49 -64.91 13.93
C THR A 671 -27.75 -66.12 14.85
N SER A 672 -28.63 -67.05 14.46
CA SER A 672 -29.04 -68.16 15.35
C SER A 672 -29.48 -69.43 14.60
N LYS A 673 -29.15 -70.60 15.18
CA LYS A 673 -29.60 -71.98 14.81
C LYS A 673 -29.07 -72.46 13.44
N SER A 674 -28.70 -73.73 13.23
CA SER A 674 -28.50 -74.92 14.10
C SER A 674 -27.39 -75.82 13.47
N SER A 675 -26.78 -76.83 14.09
CA SER A 675 -27.37 -77.93 14.86
C SER A 675 -26.32 -78.82 15.61
N LYS A 676 -26.82 -79.72 16.47
CA LYS A 676 -26.21 -80.95 17.05
C LYS A 676 -24.97 -80.88 17.98
N SER A 677 -25.18 -81.41 19.19
CA SER A 677 -24.26 -82.19 20.08
C SER A 677 -22.94 -81.60 20.61
N GLY A 678 -22.72 -81.73 21.93
CA GLY A 678 -21.36 -81.81 22.52
C GLY A 678 -21.06 -80.89 23.73
N ARG A 679 -20.87 -81.49 24.91
CA ARG A 679 -20.18 -80.90 26.11
C ARG A 679 -18.81 -81.63 26.24
N PRO A 680 -17.83 -81.26 27.11
CA PRO A 680 -17.75 -80.13 28.07
C PRO A 680 -16.36 -79.42 28.23
N LYS A 681 -16.30 -78.36 29.07
CA LYS A 681 -15.21 -77.86 30.00
C LYS A 681 -13.72 -77.87 29.53
N THR A 682 -12.84 -76.88 29.77
CA THR A 682 -12.61 -75.89 30.89
C THR A 682 -12.07 -74.53 30.33
N GLY A 683 -11.57 -73.50 31.08
CA GLY A 683 -11.73 -73.08 32.49
C GLY A 683 -10.46 -72.53 33.20
N ARG A 684 -10.47 -71.24 33.64
CA ARG A 684 -9.41 -70.44 34.36
C ARG A 684 -8.22 -69.96 33.50
N ARG A 685 -7.46 -68.87 33.79
CA ARG A 685 -7.56 -67.58 34.56
C ARG A 685 -6.40 -66.69 34.01
N LYS A 686 -6.58 -65.45 33.54
CA LYS A 686 -6.65 -64.13 34.23
C LYS A 686 -5.39 -63.62 35.00
N ARG A 687 -4.79 -62.53 34.47
CA ARG A 687 -4.06 -61.39 35.15
C ARG A 687 -2.77 -61.73 35.95
N SER A 688 -1.75 -60.87 36.10
CA SER A 688 -1.32 -59.58 35.49
C SER A 688 0.22 -59.43 35.72
N SER A 689 1.00 -58.31 35.72
CA SER A 689 0.83 -56.85 35.93
C SER A 689 2.00 -56.04 35.31
N LYS A 690 2.12 -54.73 35.64
CA LYS A 690 3.33 -53.85 35.59
C LYS A 690 3.56 -53.27 37.02
N PRO A 691 4.55 -52.40 37.33
CA PRO A 691 5.76 -51.95 36.61
C PRO A 691 7.07 -52.11 37.42
N GLU A 692 8.23 -51.72 36.88
CA GLU A 692 9.14 -50.67 37.40
C GLU A 692 10.40 -50.52 36.50
N ALA A 693 11.39 -49.69 36.88
CA ALA A 693 12.51 -49.25 36.04
C ALA A 693 13.88 -49.59 36.68
N VAL A 694 14.98 -49.54 35.91
CA VAL A 694 16.32 -49.10 36.38
C VAL A 694 17.32 -48.85 35.22
N ILE A 695 18.26 -47.97 35.57
CA ILE A 695 19.36 -47.26 34.90
C ILE A 695 20.55 -48.11 34.34
N GLU A 696 21.24 -47.54 33.35
CA GLU A 696 22.66 -47.69 32.86
C GLU A 696 23.29 -48.97 32.22
N SER A 697 23.91 -48.71 31.05
CA SER A 697 25.23 -49.21 30.55
C SER A 697 25.36 -50.71 30.18
N LEU A 698 25.94 -51.13 29.04
CA LEU A 698 27.30 -50.90 28.55
C LEU A 698 27.44 -51.26 27.04
N LEU A 699 28.35 -50.56 26.35
CA LEU A 699 29.16 -50.99 25.18
C LEU A 699 28.60 -52.03 24.19
N GLN A 700 28.21 -51.56 23.00
CA GLN A 700 29.06 -51.68 21.80
C GLN A 700 28.74 -50.59 20.76
#